data_AF-A0A970LVA5-F1
#
_entry.id   AF-A0A970LVA5-F1
#
_cell.length_a   1.000
_cell.length_b   1.000
_cell.length_c   1.000
_cell.angle_alpha   90.00
_cell.angle_beta   90.00
_cell.angle_gamma   90.00
#
_symmetry.space_group_name_H-M   'P 1'
#
loop_
_entity.id
_entity.type
_entity.pdbx_description
1 polymer ?
#
loop_
_entity_poly.entity_id
_entity_poly.type
_entity_poly.pdbx_seq_one_letter_code
_entity_poly.pdbx_strand_id
1 'polypeptide(L)'
;MQKNKKRGFTIVELVIVIAVIAILAAVLIPTFSNIIKKANISSDKQLARNMNAALAAADAEGVVVEDISDVLQIVNAAGYILENLNPSTEGYYFVWDEESNQILFIDNGFNVIFNSKEYSEVKSNWWCTVGSVAEIKKISTAGISLYFEKDITGDLALQKVVGFDTGYFTLTGALSISGTDAVTVVLKGNIVGNVTIDAPSATIKQYGSINGNVTVTSVASTSFDIFGYISGELQALEGHINVENSGNVATIKLPEETNATVTVSGIVNALDVKEDAAITISGGEVSVIYTNGHALAVTNNGYIGAAWETSDLEETTSITIVAGVDVGDDSQKTYTLKIATRSQLENFRDMVNGGQTFDGITVELTADIDLSGEPWIPIGLDSRDLKTRTKVTKYFSGIFDGKEHSIRGLTNEGYIPAGSSFTTNSEGITGYCYGLLGCTYNAIVKNLNMTNVNIIELYNNSSFCVGSIIGAAVGNITVDNCTINGSINGTDSVGGVAGYIWVDEKNLEKAQVVSLSNCIVNADITASGKRCGGIVGATMINYGPNEEEGIIGTSFTITNCSVSGSITCYSTTGGAGGLFCASSNDDYGWPNALTAIPDGTSLTISNNNVSATIKSVNNPAKAGKYEGYSYNAVSFVGTNNTFTGTLNGN
;
A
#
# COMPACT_ATOMS: atom_id res chain seq x y z
N MET A 1 69.53 16.03 -47.09
CA MET A 1 68.33 16.24 -46.24
C MET A 1 68.63 17.38 -45.26
N GLN A 2 68.19 18.61 -45.55
CA GLN A 2 68.24 19.72 -44.58
C GLN A 2 67.12 19.53 -43.54
N LYS A 3 67.51 19.31 -42.27
CA LYS A 3 66.57 19.28 -41.14
C LYS A 3 66.10 20.70 -40.85
N ASN A 4 64.83 20.99 -41.16
CA ASN A 4 64.14 22.19 -40.68
C ASN A 4 64.14 22.18 -39.15
N LYS A 5 64.95 23.05 -38.52
CA LYS A 5 64.87 23.31 -37.07
C LYS A 5 63.54 24.00 -36.81
N LYS A 6 62.57 23.27 -36.27
CA LYS A 6 61.33 23.86 -35.73
C LYS A 6 61.75 24.86 -34.64
N ARG A 7 61.47 26.15 -34.85
CA ARG A 7 61.67 27.19 -33.83
C ARG A 7 60.77 26.85 -32.64
N GLY A 8 61.36 26.52 -31.49
CA GLY A 8 60.65 26.33 -30.24
C GLY A 8 60.30 27.68 -29.61
N PHE A 9 59.18 27.72 -28.88
CA PHE A 9 58.77 28.90 -28.10
C PHE A 9 59.82 29.26 -27.04
N THR A 10 60.05 30.55 -26.81
CA THR A 10 60.87 31.04 -25.70
C THR A 10 60.10 30.96 -24.38
N ILE A 11 60.81 30.80 -23.27
CA ILE A 11 60.21 30.73 -21.93
C ILE A 11 59.41 32.00 -21.62
N VAL A 12 59.87 33.18 -22.07
CA VAL A 12 59.18 34.46 -21.86
C VAL A 12 57.83 34.50 -22.59
N GLU A 13 57.78 34.04 -23.83
CA GLU A 13 56.51 33.94 -24.59
C GLU A 13 55.52 33.00 -23.90
N LEU A 14 55.99 31.86 -23.39
CA LEU A 14 55.13 30.91 -22.68
C LEU A 14 54.53 31.50 -21.39
N VAL A 15 55.33 32.24 -20.62
CA VAL A 15 54.86 32.89 -19.38
C VAL A 15 53.81 33.96 -19.67
N ILE A 16 54.00 34.77 -20.72
CA ILE A 16 53.02 35.78 -21.14
C ILE A 16 51.71 35.11 -21.56
N VAL A 17 51.76 34.02 -22.32
CA VAL A 17 50.57 33.29 -22.76
C VAL A 17 49.78 32.75 -21.56
N ILE A 18 50.44 32.14 -20.59
CA ILE A 18 49.77 31.63 -19.38
C ILE A 18 49.15 32.79 -18.58
N ALA A 19 49.85 33.93 -18.45
CA ALA A 19 49.34 35.09 -17.74
C ALA A 19 48.07 35.68 -18.41
N VAL A 20 48.04 35.78 -19.74
CA VAL A 20 46.86 36.25 -20.47
C VAL A 20 45.70 35.26 -20.35
N ILE A 21 45.95 33.95 -20.46
CA ILE A 21 44.92 32.92 -20.27
C ILE A 21 44.35 33.00 -18.85
N ALA A 22 45.18 33.24 -17.83
CA ALA A 22 44.73 33.39 -16.45
C ALA A 22 43.80 34.60 -16.26
N ILE A 23 44.13 35.76 -16.85
CA ILE A 23 43.28 36.97 -16.79
C ILE A 23 41.97 36.75 -17.54
N LEU A 24 42.04 36.16 -18.74
CA LEU A 24 40.84 35.85 -19.52
C LEU A 24 39.94 34.85 -18.79
N ALA A 25 40.52 33.79 -18.21
CA ALA A 25 39.77 32.80 -17.43
C ALA A 25 39.10 33.43 -16.20
N ALA A 26 39.77 34.36 -15.50
CA ALA A 26 39.22 35.03 -14.32
C ALA A 26 37.95 35.85 -14.62
N VAL A 27 37.83 36.42 -15.82
CA VAL A 27 36.63 37.17 -16.24
C VAL A 27 35.59 36.26 -16.90
N LEU A 28 36.04 35.29 -17.71
CA LEU A 28 35.14 34.43 -18.49
C LEU A 28 34.42 33.39 -17.64
N ILE A 29 35.07 32.75 -16.66
CA ILE A 29 34.44 31.69 -15.84
C ILE A 29 33.20 32.21 -15.10
N PRO A 30 33.24 33.35 -14.36
CA PRO A 30 32.04 33.89 -13.72
C PRO A 30 30.97 34.35 -14.73
N THR A 31 31.40 34.91 -15.86
CA THR A 31 30.48 35.40 -16.90
C THR A 31 29.70 34.26 -17.55
N PHE A 32 30.41 33.21 -18.00
CA PHE A 32 29.77 32.04 -18.59
C PHE A 32 28.92 31.29 -17.57
N SER A 33 29.39 31.13 -16.32
CA SER A 33 28.60 30.52 -15.24
C SER A 33 27.27 31.26 -15.01
N ASN A 34 27.30 32.60 -14.98
CA ASN A 34 26.09 33.42 -14.85
C ASN A 34 25.14 33.33 -16.06
N ILE A 35 25.69 33.26 -17.29
CA ILE A 35 24.87 33.12 -18.50
C ILE A 35 24.20 31.74 -18.53
N ILE A 36 24.94 30.67 -18.22
CA ILE A 36 24.39 29.31 -18.13
C ILE A 36 23.31 29.26 -17.05
N LYS A 37 23.56 29.83 -15.87
CA LYS A 37 22.56 29.93 -14.80
C LYS A 37 21.28 30.64 -15.25
N LYS A 38 21.40 31.79 -15.94
CA LYS A 38 20.23 32.52 -16.47
C LYS A 38 19.48 31.72 -17.54
N ALA A 39 20.19 31.00 -18.40
CA ALA A 39 19.59 30.14 -19.41
C ALA A 39 18.82 28.99 -18.75
N ASN A 40 19.41 28.32 -17.75
CA ASN A 40 18.77 27.27 -16.98
C ASN A 40 17.51 27.78 -16.25
N ILE A 41 17.59 28.90 -15.55
CA ILE A 41 16.42 29.56 -14.92
C ILE A 41 15.32 29.84 -15.95
N SER A 42 15.66 30.29 -17.16
CA SER A 42 14.66 30.52 -18.22
C SER A 42 14.02 29.23 -18.71
N SER A 43 14.79 28.15 -18.79
CA SER A 43 14.30 26.80 -19.13
C SER A 43 13.39 26.25 -18.04
N ASP A 44 13.80 26.34 -16.78
CA ASP A 44 13.05 25.88 -15.62
C ASP A 44 11.72 26.65 -15.47
N LYS A 45 11.71 27.96 -15.76
CA LYS A 45 10.46 28.74 -15.86
C LYS A 45 9.52 28.23 -16.95
N GLN A 46 10.05 27.75 -18.07
CA GLN A 46 9.22 27.16 -19.12
C GLN A 46 8.66 25.80 -18.69
N LEU A 47 9.46 25.00 -17.98
CA LEU A 47 9.01 23.73 -17.42
C LEU A 47 7.87 23.94 -16.42
N ALA A 48 7.99 24.89 -15.48
CA ALA A 48 6.90 25.25 -14.57
C ALA A 48 5.64 25.72 -15.31
N ARG A 49 5.78 26.50 -16.39
CA ARG A 49 4.61 26.88 -17.23
C ARG A 49 3.92 25.66 -17.81
N ASN A 50 4.68 24.70 -18.31
CA ASN A 50 4.14 23.51 -18.94
C ASN A 50 3.44 22.59 -17.92
N MET A 51 4.02 22.40 -16.73
CA MET A 51 3.39 21.63 -15.65
C MET A 51 2.07 22.29 -15.21
N ASN A 52 2.05 23.62 -15.06
CA ASN A 52 0.82 24.34 -14.75
C ASN A 52 -0.24 24.23 -15.86
N ALA A 53 0.16 24.12 -17.13
CA ALA A 53 -0.79 23.88 -18.22
C ALA A 53 -1.42 22.48 -18.14
N ALA A 54 -0.67 21.47 -17.69
CA ALA A 54 -1.22 20.13 -17.43
C ALA A 54 -2.24 20.14 -16.29
N LEU A 55 -1.91 20.82 -15.18
CA LEU A 55 -2.85 21.00 -14.06
C LEU A 55 -4.12 21.74 -14.47
N ALA A 56 -3.99 22.80 -15.28
CA ALA A 56 -5.15 23.53 -15.80
C ALA A 56 -6.01 22.70 -16.76
N ALA A 57 -5.41 21.77 -17.52
CA ALA A 57 -6.15 20.86 -18.38
C ALA A 57 -6.93 19.82 -17.55
N ALA A 58 -6.30 19.25 -16.52
CA ALA A 58 -6.96 18.31 -15.61
C ALA A 58 -8.12 18.96 -14.85
N ASP A 59 -7.94 20.19 -14.36
CA ASP A 59 -8.99 20.98 -13.71
C ASP A 59 -10.16 21.26 -14.68
N ALA A 60 -9.88 21.55 -15.96
CA ALA A 60 -10.91 21.74 -16.98
C ALA A 60 -11.68 20.45 -17.31
N GLU A 61 -11.09 19.27 -17.09
CA GLU A 61 -11.73 17.96 -17.20
C GLU A 61 -12.49 17.57 -15.91
N GLY A 62 -12.44 18.40 -14.87
CA GLY A 62 -13.11 18.16 -13.58
C GLY A 62 -12.35 17.19 -12.66
N VAL A 63 -11.06 16.97 -12.91
CA VAL A 63 -10.19 16.19 -12.02
C VAL A 63 -9.99 16.97 -10.73
N VAL A 64 -10.38 16.36 -9.61
CA VAL A 64 -10.14 16.91 -8.28
C VAL A 64 -8.72 16.52 -7.85
N VAL A 65 -7.92 17.51 -7.46
CA VAL A 65 -6.59 17.31 -6.89
C VAL A 65 -6.72 17.37 -5.37
N GLU A 66 -6.51 16.24 -4.69
CA GLU A 66 -6.60 16.13 -3.23
C GLU A 66 -5.24 16.34 -2.56
N ASP A 67 -4.17 15.83 -3.17
CA ASP A 67 -2.81 15.92 -2.62
C ASP A 67 -1.74 15.99 -3.72
N ILE A 68 -0.46 16.10 -3.30
CA ILE A 68 0.67 16.20 -4.23
C ILE A 68 0.83 14.93 -5.08
N SER A 69 0.36 13.76 -4.64
CA SER A 69 0.42 12.53 -5.44
C SER A 69 -0.38 12.70 -6.75
N ASP A 70 -1.58 13.28 -6.66
CA ASP A 70 -2.42 13.59 -7.84
C ASP A 70 -1.72 14.57 -8.79
N VAL A 71 -1.01 15.57 -8.24
CA VAL A 71 -0.23 16.53 -9.02
C VAL A 71 0.88 15.83 -9.80
N LEU A 72 1.62 14.95 -9.12
CA LEU A 72 2.70 14.18 -9.73
C LEU A 72 2.19 13.26 -10.83
N GLN A 73 1.03 12.64 -10.63
CA GLN A 73 0.35 11.84 -11.64
C GLN A 73 -0.03 12.67 -12.88
N ILE A 74 -0.65 13.85 -12.67
CA ILE A 74 -1.08 14.72 -13.78
C ILE A 74 0.11 15.17 -14.62
N VAL A 75 1.21 15.58 -13.98
CA VAL A 75 2.40 16.03 -14.72
C VAL A 75 3.12 14.87 -15.38
N ASN A 76 3.15 13.68 -14.76
CA ASN A 76 3.73 12.47 -15.34
C ASN A 76 2.94 12.02 -16.60
N ALA A 77 1.61 12.02 -16.54
CA ALA A 77 0.73 11.74 -17.68
C ALA A 77 0.92 12.74 -18.84
N ALA A 78 1.33 13.98 -18.53
CA ALA A 78 1.69 14.98 -19.53
C ALA A 78 3.14 14.87 -20.05
N GLY A 79 3.90 13.86 -19.59
CA GLY A 79 5.26 13.55 -20.02
C GLY A 79 6.37 14.16 -19.16
N TYR A 80 6.05 14.69 -17.97
CA TYR A 80 7.02 15.28 -17.04
C TYR A 80 7.27 14.34 -15.86
N ILE A 81 8.29 13.50 -15.98
CA ILE A 81 8.62 12.42 -15.02
C ILE A 81 9.34 13.00 -13.79
N LEU A 82 8.91 12.61 -12.58
CA LEU A 82 9.42 13.07 -11.27
C LEU A 82 10.95 13.09 -11.17
N GLU A 83 11.64 12.05 -11.63
CA GLU A 83 13.12 11.96 -11.59
C GLU A 83 13.81 13.10 -12.35
N ASN A 84 13.10 13.72 -13.30
CA ASN A 84 13.55 14.84 -14.11
C ASN A 84 12.87 16.17 -13.73
N LEU A 85 12.05 16.19 -12.67
CA LEU A 85 11.36 17.38 -12.16
C LEU A 85 12.22 18.21 -11.21
N ASN A 86 13.53 18.03 -11.18
CA ASN A 86 14.42 18.89 -10.41
C ASN A 86 14.93 20.06 -11.28
N PRO A 87 14.90 21.32 -10.79
CA PRO A 87 15.44 22.44 -11.54
C PRO A 87 16.88 22.22 -11.98
N SER A 88 17.17 22.63 -13.22
CA SER A 88 18.51 22.52 -13.83
C SER A 88 19.54 23.43 -13.13
N THR A 89 19.08 24.30 -12.23
CA THR A 89 19.89 25.26 -11.48
C THR A 89 19.96 24.84 -10.02
N GLU A 90 21.18 24.58 -9.53
CA GLU A 90 21.40 24.25 -8.12
C GLU A 90 20.85 25.33 -7.18
N GLY A 91 20.15 24.88 -6.14
CA GLY A 91 19.52 25.75 -5.15
C GLY A 91 18.21 26.39 -5.60
N TYR A 92 17.58 25.90 -6.68
CA TYR A 92 16.21 26.25 -7.03
C TYR A 92 15.32 25.04 -6.85
N TYR A 93 14.02 25.28 -6.64
CA TYR A 93 13.04 24.23 -6.35
C TYR A 93 11.76 24.47 -7.14
N PHE A 94 11.10 23.40 -7.57
CA PHE A 94 9.67 23.46 -7.87
C PHE A 94 8.91 23.05 -6.62
N VAL A 95 7.86 23.80 -6.29
CA VAL A 95 6.96 23.47 -5.18
C VAL A 95 5.53 23.57 -5.68
N TRP A 96 4.67 22.65 -5.26
CA TRP A 96 3.23 22.76 -5.51
C TRP A 96 2.59 23.58 -4.40
N ASP A 97 1.88 24.64 -4.75
CA ASP A 97 1.03 25.40 -3.83
C ASP A 97 -0.37 24.81 -3.86
N GLU A 98 -0.74 24.12 -2.78
CA GLU A 98 -2.00 23.41 -2.61
C GLU A 98 -3.20 24.37 -2.70
N GLU A 99 -3.11 25.56 -2.08
CA GLU A 99 -4.23 26.50 -2.02
C GLU A 99 -4.61 27.04 -3.39
N SER A 100 -3.61 27.38 -4.21
CA SER A 100 -3.85 27.89 -5.54
C SER A 100 -3.88 26.78 -6.60
N ASN A 101 -3.55 25.53 -6.25
CA ASN A 101 -3.33 24.41 -7.17
C ASN A 101 -2.44 24.82 -8.38
N GLN A 102 -1.16 25.10 -8.10
CA GLN A 102 -0.17 25.45 -9.12
C GLN A 102 1.25 25.08 -8.71
N ILE A 103 2.13 24.84 -9.69
CA ILE A 103 3.57 24.72 -9.46
C ILE A 103 4.22 26.11 -9.45
N LEU A 104 4.89 26.43 -8.35
CA LEU A 104 5.77 27.58 -8.20
C LEU A 104 7.22 27.18 -8.48
N PHE A 105 8.01 28.11 -8.99
CA PHE A 105 9.46 27.97 -9.12
C PHE A 105 10.13 28.96 -8.17
N ILE A 106 10.92 28.46 -7.23
CA ILE A 106 11.50 29.25 -6.13
C ILE A 106 13.04 29.16 -6.10
N ASP A 107 13.68 30.18 -5.53
CA ASP A 107 15.15 30.22 -5.38
C ASP A 107 15.65 29.66 -4.03
N ASN A 108 16.96 29.75 -3.83
CA ASN A 108 17.64 29.23 -2.63
C ASN A 108 17.27 29.99 -1.35
N GLY A 109 16.73 31.20 -1.47
CA GLY A 109 16.15 31.96 -0.37
C GLY A 109 14.65 31.68 -0.18
N PHE A 110 14.10 30.71 -0.91
CA PHE A 110 12.68 30.36 -0.94
C PHE A 110 11.78 31.54 -1.35
N ASN A 111 12.26 32.37 -2.29
CA ASN A 111 11.49 33.43 -2.93
C ASN A 111 10.90 32.93 -4.24
N VAL A 112 9.66 33.35 -4.57
CA VAL A 112 9.01 32.98 -5.82
C VAL A 112 9.65 33.70 -7.00
N ILE A 113 10.13 32.91 -7.96
CA ILE A 113 10.80 33.35 -9.19
C ILE A 113 9.87 33.24 -10.40
N PHE A 114 8.89 32.32 -10.33
CA PHE A 114 7.80 32.20 -11.29
C PHE A 114 6.56 31.55 -10.64
N ASN A 115 5.40 32.08 -11.01
CA ASN A 115 4.06 31.61 -10.72
C ASN A 115 3.18 31.83 -11.96
N SER A 116 2.14 31.03 -12.13
CA SER A 116 1.21 31.12 -13.28
C SER A 116 -0.02 31.99 -13.00
N LYS A 117 -0.47 32.01 -11.74
CA LYS A 117 -1.58 32.80 -11.20
C LYS A 117 -1.22 33.31 -9.80
N GLU A 118 -2.07 34.13 -9.20
CA GLU A 118 -1.91 34.55 -7.80
C GLU A 118 -1.73 33.33 -6.89
N TYR A 119 -0.81 33.41 -5.93
CA TYR A 119 -0.38 32.29 -5.11
C TYR A 119 -0.50 32.64 -3.62
N SER A 120 -0.58 31.61 -2.78
CA SER A 120 -0.62 31.78 -1.33
C SER A 120 0.79 31.87 -0.75
N GLU A 121 1.03 32.78 0.20
CA GLU A 121 2.31 32.82 0.94
C GLU A 121 2.36 31.86 2.13
N VAL A 122 1.32 31.04 2.32
CA VAL A 122 1.24 30.01 3.37
C VAL A 122 2.13 28.83 3.00
N LYS A 123 3.43 28.92 3.33
CA LYS A 123 4.44 27.93 2.93
C LYS A 123 4.18 26.50 3.44
N SER A 124 3.42 26.32 4.52
CA SER A 124 3.02 24.99 4.99
C SER A 124 2.11 24.26 4.00
N ASN A 125 1.49 24.99 3.08
CA ASN A 125 0.66 24.45 1.99
C ASN A 125 1.47 24.33 0.69
N TRP A 126 2.78 24.61 0.74
CA TRP A 126 3.69 24.36 -0.37
C TRP A 126 4.36 23.02 -0.17
N TRP A 127 4.33 22.17 -1.19
CA TRP A 127 4.91 20.83 -1.15
C TRP A 127 6.11 20.73 -2.09
N CYS A 128 7.23 20.23 -1.57
CA CYS A 128 8.48 20.05 -2.31
C CYS A 128 8.90 18.58 -2.27
N THR A 129 9.33 18.05 -3.41
CA THR A 129 9.90 16.71 -3.49
C THR A 129 11.32 16.72 -2.90
N VAL A 130 11.69 15.68 -2.16
CA VAL A 130 12.97 15.58 -1.44
C VAL A 130 13.53 14.17 -1.47
N GLY A 131 14.85 14.07 -1.65
CA GLY A 131 15.56 12.78 -1.76
C GLY A 131 16.65 12.58 -0.72
N SER A 132 16.85 13.50 0.23
CA SER A 132 17.91 13.32 1.23
C SER A 132 17.59 13.99 2.55
N VAL A 133 18.15 13.45 3.63
CA VAL A 133 18.10 14.07 4.97
C VAL A 133 18.62 15.51 4.94
N ALA A 134 19.62 15.80 4.11
CA ALA A 134 20.18 17.14 3.98
C ALA A 134 19.19 18.13 3.33
N GLU A 135 18.51 17.73 2.27
CA GLU A 135 17.47 18.53 1.61
C GLU A 135 16.26 18.75 2.52
N ILE A 136 15.78 17.68 3.17
CA ILE A 136 14.69 17.71 4.14
C ILE A 136 14.97 18.76 5.23
N LYS A 137 16.15 18.68 5.86
CA LYS A 137 16.54 19.63 6.91
C LYS A 137 16.64 21.06 6.39
N LYS A 138 17.07 21.26 5.14
CA LYS A 138 17.18 22.60 4.54
C LYS A 138 15.81 23.18 4.21
N ILE A 139 14.96 22.45 3.51
CA ILE A 139 13.66 22.92 2.99
C ILE A 139 12.68 23.16 4.14
N SER A 140 12.64 22.27 5.14
CA SER A 140 11.76 22.41 6.31
C SER A 140 12.04 23.69 7.12
N THR A 141 13.26 24.26 7.07
CA THR A 141 13.54 25.55 7.74
C THR A 141 12.70 26.71 7.19
N ALA A 142 12.22 26.60 5.96
CA ALA A 142 11.34 27.57 5.33
C ALA A 142 9.86 27.38 5.67
N GLY A 143 9.52 26.30 6.39
CA GLY A 143 8.13 25.91 6.65
C GLY A 143 7.43 25.25 5.46
N ILE A 144 8.20 24.73 4.49
CA ILE A 144 7.68 24.05 3.29
C ILE A 144 7.49 22.56 3.60
N SER A 145 6.35 22.01 3.17
CA SER A 145 5.97 20.60 3.31
C SER A 145 6.74 19.70 2.36
N LEU A 146 6.88 18.43 2.74
CA LEU A 146 7.87 17.52 2.18
C LEU A 146 7.18 16.29 1.56
N TYR A 147 7.57 15.95 0.34
CA TYR A 147 7.15 14.71 -0.34
C TYR A 147 8.38 13.88 -0.73
N PHE A 148 8.45 12.60 -0.38
CA PHE A 148 9.64 11.80 -0.63
C PHE A 148 9.71 11.31 -2.08
N GLU A 149 10.91 11.35 -2.67
CA GLU A 149 11.18 10.75 -4.00
C GLU A 149 11.91 9.40 -3.91
N LYS A 150 12.31 8.98 -2.71
CA LYS A 150 12.92 7.68 -2.41
C LYS A 150 12.91 7.38 -0.91
N ASP A 151 13.26 6.14 -0.55
CA ASP A 151 13.46 5.76 0.85
C ASP A 151 14.52 6.64 1.53
N ILE A 152 14.24 7.05 2.77
CA ILE A 152 15.13 7.86 3.58
C ILE A 152 15.50 7.08 4.83
N THR A 153 16.80 6.89 5.06
CA THR A 153 17.33 6.32 6.31
C THR A 153 18.04 7.38 7.13
N GLY A 154 17.68 7.46 8.41
CA GLY A 154 18.28 8.34 9.40
C GLY A 154 17.27 9.29 10.07
N ASP A 155 17.66 9.80 11.23
CA ASP A 155 16.78 10.59 12.08
C ASP A 155 16.52 12.01 11.52
N LEU A 156 15.27 12.42 11.61
CA LEU A 156 14.76 13.71 11.17
C LEU A 156 14.25 14.51 12.38
N ALA A 157 14.90 15.64 12.67
CA ALA A 157 14.47 16.58 13.70
C ALA A 157 14.07 17.91 13.04
N LEU A 158 12.78 18.05 12.73
CA LEU A 158 12.20 19.20 12.06
C LEU A 158 11.87 20.28 13.11
N GLN A 159 12.48 21.45 12.98
CA GLN A 159 12.32 22.58 13.91
C GLN A 159 11.17 23.53 13.52
N LYS A 160 10.36 23.11 12.55
CA LYS A 160 9.12 23.77 12.14
C LYS A 160 8.07 22.70 11.91
N VAL A 161 6.82 23.07 12.13
CA VAL A 161 5.68 22.24 11.82
C VAL A 161 5.42 22.33 10.32
N VAL A 162 5.70 21.23 9.60
CA VAL A 162 5.53 21.11 8.15
C VAL A 162 4.76 19.84 7.83
N GLY A 163 4.08 19.84 6.69
CA GLY A 163 3.51 18.62 6.12
C GLY A 163 4.61 17.65 5.72
N PHE A 164 4.30 16.38 5.80
CA PHE A 164 5.23 15.29 5.57
C PHE A 164 4.47 14.14 4.92
N ASP A 165 4.89 13.74 3.73
CA ASP A 165 4.34 12.61 3.00
C ASP A 165 5.48 11.77 2.42
N THR A 166 5.54 10.49 2.78
CA THR A 166 6.56 9.60 2.21
C THR A 166 6.18 9.07 0.84
N GLY A 167 4.97 9.34 0.34
CA GLY A 167 4.44 8.76 -0.87
C GLY A 167 4.55 7.23 -0.83
N TYR A 168 5.23 6.66 -1.81
CA TYR A 168 5.48 5.22 -1.92
C TYR A 168 6.70 4.73 -1.12
N PHE A 169 7.41 5.63 -0.47
CA PHE A 169 8.69 5.36 0.19
C PHE A 169 8.53 5.23 1.70
N THR A 170 9.62 4.85 2.36
CA THR A 170 9.69 4.66 3.80
C THR A 170 10.70 5.61 4.43
N LEU A 171 10.31 6.23 5.55
CA LEU A 171 11.26 6.79 6.50
C LEU A 171 11.69 5.68 7.47
N THR A 172 12.99 5.35 7.50
CA THR A 172 13.57 4.49 8.54
C THR A 172 14.44 5.33 9.46
N GLY A 173 13.94 5.68 10.64
CA GLY A 173 14.59 6.58 11.59
C GLY A 173 13.58 7.29 12.47
N ALA A 174 14.05 7.91 13.56
CA ALA A 174 13.18 8.71 14.42
C ALA A 174 12.76 10.01 13.73
N LEU A 175 11.51 10.42 13.92
CA LEU A 175 10.97 11.70 13.46
C LEU A 175 10.60 12.56 14.68
N SER A 176 11.14 13.78 14.75
CA SER A 176 10.72 14.76 15.73
C SER A 176 10.25 16.02 15.01
N ILE A 177 9.04 16.49 15.32
CA ILE A 177 8.47 17.73 14.79
C ILE A 177 8.25 18.67 15.97
N SER A 178 8.93 19.82 15.97
CA SER A 178 8.74 20.86 16.97
C SER A 178 8.49 22.22 16.33
N GLY A 179 7.63 23.03 16.94
CA GLY A 179 7.40 24.40 16.51
C GLY A 179 6.11 25.01 17.04
N THR A 180 6.04 26.34 17.10
CA THR A 180 4.92 27.08 17.69
C THR A 180 3.99 27.69 16.63
N ASP A 181 4.18 27.35 15.36
CA ASP A 181 3.39 27.89 14.26
C ASP A 181 1.95 27.33 14.33
N ALA A 182 0.95 28.20 14.22
CA ALA A 182 -0.47 27.81 14.22
C ALA A 182 -0.91 27.37 12.81
N VAL A 183 -0.54 26.15 12.44
CA VAL A 183 -0.76 25.57 11.11
C VAL A 183 -1.51 24.24 11.20
N THR A 184 -2.19 23.85 10.12
CA THR A 184 -2.70 22.48 9.95
C THR A 184 -1.80 21.76 8.95
N VAL A 185 -1.24 20.62 9.33
CA VAL A 185 -0.34 19.84 8.47
C VAL A 185 -0.74 18.37 8.44
N VAL A 186 -0.36 17.71 7.36
CA VAL A 186 -0.55 16.27 7.16
C VAL A 186 0.75 15.54 7.48
N LEU A 187 0.65 14.44 8.22
CA LEU A 187 1.72 13.46 8.43
C LEU A 187 1.28 12.13 7.79
N LYS A 188 1.71 11.85 6.57
CA LYS A 188 1.26 10.73 5.73
C LYS A 188 2.42 9.81 5.34
N GLY A 189 2.11 8.53 5.16
CA GLY A 189 3.03 7.52 4.62
C GLY A 189 3.54 6.51 5.64
N ASN A 190 4.66 5.84 5.33
CA ASN A 190 5.22 4.76 6.15
C ASN A 190 6.47 5.22 6.92
N ILE A 191 6.35 5.27 8.24
CA ILE A 191 7.41 5.64 9.18
C ILE A 191 7.79 4.42 10.01
N VAL A 192 9.06 4.03 9.95
CA VAL A 192 9.64 2.97 10.77
C VAL A 192 10.60 3.62 11.77
N GLY A 193 10.10 3.89 12.96
CA GLY A 193 10.81 4.62 14.00
C GLY A 193 9.87 5.37 14.93
N ASN A 194 10.41 5.88 16.03
CA ASN A 194 9.61 6.65 16.99
C ASN A 194 9.31 8.04 16.46
N VAL A 195 8.12 8.55 16.76
CA VAL A 195 7.67 9.89 16.40
C VAL A 195 7.49 10.73 17.67
N THR A 196 8.00 11.95 17.67
CA THR A 196 7.81 12.93 18.76
C THR A 196 7.24 14.21 18.21
N ILE A 197 6.17 14.71 18.82
CA ILE A 197 5.47 15.92 18.40
C ILE A 197 5.43 16.91 19.55
N ASP A 198 6.00 18.10 19.34
CA ASP A 198 5.95 19.23 20.26
C ASP A 198 5.53 20.50 19.50
N ALA A 199 4.23 20.59 19.24
CA ALA A 199 3.62 21.56 18.34
C ALA A 199 2.37 22.20 18.94
N PRO A 200 2.48 22.98 20.04
CA PRO A 200 1.37 23.35 20.93
C PRO A 200 0.26 24.18 20.28
N SER A 201 0.49 24.74 19.09
CA SER A 201 -0.49 25.55 18.35
C SER A 201 -0.93 24.92 17.03
N ALA A 202 -0.37 23.77 16.66
CA ALA A 202 -0.64 23.15 15.37
C ALA A 202 -1.74 22.08 15.44
N THR A 203 -2.36 21.86 14.28
CA THR A 203 -3.19 20.69 14.01
C THR A 203 -2.45 19.72 13.11
N ILE A 204 -2.37 18.45 13.51
CA ILE A 204 -1.67 17.41 12.75
C ILE A 204 -2.68 16.33 12.42
N LYS A 205 -2.78 16.00 11.13
CA LYS A 205 -3.60 14.89 10.62
C LYS A 205 -2.69 13.76 10.19
N GLN A 206 -2.75 12.62 10.88
CA GLN A 206 -1.91 11.47 10.63
C GLN A 206 -2.61 10.45 9.73
N TYR A 207 -1.94 10.06 8.64
CA TYR A 207 -2.35 9.03 7.68
C TYR A 207 -1.17 8.06 7.46
N GLY A 208 -1.44 6.90 6.87
CA GLY A 208 -0.46 5.84 6.65
C GLY A 208 -0.14 5.08 7.94
N SER A 209 1.11 4.63 8.09
CA SER A 209 1.53 3.79 9.22
C SER A 209 2.75 4.32 9.95
N ILE A 210 2.66 4.38 11.28
CA ILE A 210 3.81 4.61 12.18
C ILE A 210 4.12 3.29 12.90
N ASN A 211 5.23 2.68 12.50
CA ASN A 211 5.77 1.47 13.08
C ASN A 211 6.81 1.83 14.15
N GLY A 212 6.31 2.33 15.28
CA GLY A 212 7.09 2.81 16.41
C GLY A 212 6.20 3.49 17.45
N ASN A 213 6.82 3.96 18.53
CA ASN A 213 6.09 4.69 19.57
C ASN A 213 5.90 6.15 19.15
N VAL A 214 4.78 6.74 19.55
CA VAL A 214 4.45 8.14 19.31
C VAL A 214 4.35 8.85 20.65
N THR A 215 5.10 9.94 20.81
CA THR A 215 5.01 10.83 21.98
C THR A 215 4.51 12.19 21.54
N VAL A 216 3.30 12.54 21.96
CA VAL A 216 2.73 13.87 21.78
C VAL A 216 2.99 14.67 23.05
N THR A 217 4.04 15.49 23.01
CA THR A 217 4.41 16.38 24.11
C THR A 217 3.41 17.52 24.23
N SER A 218 3.08 18.18 23.12
CA SER A 218 2.06 19.22 23.10
C SER A 218 1.50 19.40 21.69
N VAL A 219 0.20 19.65 21.62
CA VAL A 219 -0.55 19.98 20.40
C VAL A 219 -1.72 20.90 20.79
N ALA A 220 -2.32 21.59 19.81
CA ALA A 220 -3.51 22.41 20.08
C ALA A 220 -4.66 21.58 20.70
N SER A 221 -5.60 22.27 21.37
CA SER A 221 -6.72 21.63 22.05
C SER A 221 -7.76 20.98 21.11
N THR A 222 -7.55 21.06 19.79
CA THR A 222 -8.39 20.45 18.76
C THR A 222 -7.60 19.48 17.89
N SER A 223 -6.45 18.97 18.35
CA SER A 223 -5.51 18.34 17.44
C SER A 223 -4.73 17.14 17.94
N PHE A 224 -4.91 16.05 17.20
CA PHE A 224 -3.93 15.14 16.61
C PHE A 224 -4.82 14.06 16.04
N ASP A 225 -5.31 14.31 14.83
CA ASP A 225 -6.34 13.50 14.19
C ASP A 225 -5.67 12.30 13.53
N ILE A 226 -5.90 11.11 14.08
CA ILE A 226 -5.29 9.87 13.64
C ILE A 226 -6.27 9.15 12.73
N PHE A 227 -6.00 9.20 11.43
CA PHE A 227 -6.72 8.46 10.39
C PHE A 227 -6.00 7.18 9.96
N GLY A 228 -4.72 7.05 10.31
CA GLY A 228 -3.84 5.93 9.94
C GLY A 228 -3.67 4.89 11.05
N TYR A 229 -2.57 4.16 11.00
CA TYR A 229 -2.21 3.08 11.94
C TYR A 229 -0.97 3.45 12.75
N ILE A 230 -1.06 3.33 14.09
CA ILE A 230 0.09 3.41 15.00
C ILE A 230 0.27 2.05 15.65
N SER A 231 1.36 1.35 15.30
CA SER A 231 1.60 -0.02 15.78
C SER A 231 2.15 -0.09 17.20
N GLY A 232 2.70 1.03 17.69
CA GLY A 232 3.31 1.14 19.01
C GLY A 232 2.43 1.85 20.03
N GLU A 233 3.06 2.27 21.13
CA GLU A 233 2.41 3.05 22.18
C GLU A 233 2.29 4.52 21.75
N LEU A 234 1.11 5.10 21.90
CA LEU A 234 0.84 6.53 21.78
C LEU A 234 0.74 7.15 23.17
N GLN A 235 1.75 7.93 23.57
CA GLN A 235 1.74 8.69 24.81
C GLN A 235 1.28 10.13 24.53
N ALA A 236 0.27 10.60 25.25
CA ALA A 236 -0.25 11.96 25.15
C ALA A 236 -0.03 12.73 26.44
N LEU A 237 0.64 13.88 26.37
CA LEU A 237 0.95 14.74 27.53
C LEU A 237 0.10 16.01 27.57
N GLU A 238 -0.11 16.70 26.45
CA GLU A 238 -0.94 17.92 26.38
C GLU A 238 -1.63 18.03 25.00
N GLY A 239 -2.88 18.50 24.98
CA GLY A 239 -3.67 18.70 23.76
C GLY A 239 -4.87 17.76 23.64
N HIS A 240 -5.34 17.47 22.42
CA HIS A 240 -6.49 16.58 22.19
C HIS A 240 -6.16 15.51 21.15
N ILE A 241 -6.05 14.26 21.57
CA ILE A 241 -5.86 13.14 20.64
C ILE A 241 -7.22 12.70 20.11
N ASN A 242 -7.34 12.60 18.79
CA ASN A 242 -8.57 12.17 18.16
C ASN A 242 -8.29 10.97 17.25
N VAL A 243 -8.59 9.76 17.71
CA VAL A 243 -8.57 8.57 16.86
C VAL A 243 -9.82 8.58 16.02
N GLU A 244 -9.69 9.04 14.78
CA GLU A 244 -10.79 9.18 13.83
C GLU A 244 -11.37 7.82 13.46
N ASN A 245 -12.53 7.80 12.81
CA ASN A 245 -13.20 6.54 12.43
C ASN A 245 -12.22 5.60 11.70
N SER A 246 -11.38 6.12 10.79
CA SER A 246 -10.39 5.27 10.09
C SER A 246 -9.15 4.90 10.91
N GLY A 247 -8.92 5.55 12.04
CA GLY A 247 -7.72 5.41 12.86
C GLY A 247 -7.65 4.07 13.59
N ASN A 248 -6.43 3.54 13.69
CA ASN A 248 -6.12 2.43 14.58
C ASN A 248 -4.85 2.73 15.39
N VAL A 249 -4.94 2.56 16.70
CA VAL A 249 -3.80 2.67 17.62
C VAL A 249 -3.68 1.38 18.43
N ALA A 250 -2.47 0.82 18.50
CA ALA A 250 -2.23 -0.38 19.28
C ALA A 250 -2.49 -0.12 20.78
N THR A 251 -1.78 0.84 21.36
CA THR A 251 -1.98 1.21 22.77
C THR A 251 -1.96 2.72 22.92
N ILE A 252 -2.93 3.29 23.63
CA ILE A 252 -2.83 4.69 24.11
C ILE A 252 -2.43 4.66 25.58
N LYS A 253 -1.33 5.34 25.90
CA LYS A 253 -0.83 5.51 27.25
C LYS A 253 -1.15 6.89 27.79
N LEU A 254 -1.73 6.89 28.98
CA LEU A 254 -2.16 8.09 29.68
C LEU A 254 -1.40 8.17 31.02
N PRO A 255 -0.30 8.94 31.09
CA PRO A 255 0.48 9.07 32.31
C PRO A 255 -0.24 9.92 33.36
N GLU A 256 0.17 9.81 34.63
CA GLU A 256 -0.45 10.51 35.77
C GLU A 256 -0.44 12.04 35.65
N GLU A 257 0.59 12.59 35.01
CA GLU A 257 0.76 14.03 34.77
C GLU A 257 0.52 14.31 33.27
N THR A 258 -0.73 14.18 32.83
CA THR A 258 -1.18 14.55 31.48
C THR A 258 -2.31 15.56 31.57
N ASN A 259 -2.33 16.54 30.68
CA ASN A 259 -3.47 17.42 30.43
C ASN A 259 -4.12 17.12 29.06
N ALA A 260 -3.76 16.00 28.44
CA ALA A 260 -4.34 15.59 27.18
C ALA A 260 -5.81 15.18 27.36
N THR A 261 -6.61 15.30 26.31
CA THR A 261 -7.93 14.66 26.21
C THR A 261 -7.90 13.67 25.05
N VAL A 262 -8.73 12.62 25.09
CA VAL A 262 -8.77 11.61 24.02
C VAL A 262 -10.19 11.39 23.52
N THR A 263 -10.37 11.38 22.21
CA THR A 263 -11.59 10.91 21.54
C THR A 263 -11.24 9.71 20.68
N VAL A 264 -12.03 8.65 20.78
CA VAL A 264 -11.87 7.42 20.00
C VAL A 264 -13.14 7.19 19.22
N SER A 265 -13.09 7.41 17.91
CA SER A 265 -14.13 7.02 16.95
C SER A 265 -13.70 5.80 16.14
N GLY A 266 -12.39 5.54 16.01
CA GLY A 266 -11.82 4.36 15.37
C GLY A 266 -11.57 3.22 16.34
N ILE A 267 -10.39 2.60 16.23
CA ILE A 267 -10.01 1.42 17.01
C ILE A 267 -8.79 1.72 17.88
N VAL A 268 -8.90 1.41 19.17
CA VAL A 268 -7.76 1.36 20.09
C VAL A 268 -7.70 -0.05 20.67
N ASN A 269 -6.61 -0.79 20.46
CA ASN A 269 -6.57 -2.18 20.94
C ASN A 269 -6.41 -2.24 22.46
N ALA A 270 -5.75 -1.25 23.06
CA ALA A 270 -5.47 -1.19 24.49
C ALA A 270 -5.40 0.26 25.01
N LEU A 271 -5.92 0.48 26.22
CA LEU A 271 -5.61 1.66 27.03
C LEU A 271 -4.62 1.24 28.12
N ASP A 272 -3.44 1.85 28.15
CA ASP A 272 -2.48 1.73 29.26
C ASP A 272 -2.72 2.88 30.25
N VAL A 273 -3.34 2.54 31.37
CA VAL A 273 -3.57 3.45 32.50
C VAL A 273 -2.95 2.84 33.76
N LYS A 274 -2.49 3.71 34.67
CA LYS A 274 -1.84 3.29 35.91
C LYS A 274 -2.78 2.47 36.80
N GLU A 275 -2.24 1.47 37.51
CA GLU A 275 -2.97 0.49 38.34
C GLU A 275 -3.92 1.10 39.38
N ASP A 276 -3.67 2.34 39.82
CA ASP A 276 -4.46 3.02 40.86
C ASP A 276 -5.54 3.96 40.30
N ALA A 277 -5.71 4.03 38.97
CA ALA A 277 -6.75 4.83 38.35
C ALA A 277 -8.13 4.17 38.46
N ALA A 278 -9.13 4.92 38.92
CA ALA A 278 -10.54 4.52 38.88
C ALA A 278 -11.12 4.82 37.50
N ILE A 279 -11.83 3.86 36.91
CA ILE A 279 -12.38 3.99 35.56
C ILE A 279 -13.89 3.87 35.62
N THR A 280 -14.57 4.89 35.11
CA THR A 280 -16.03 4.94 35.02
C THR A 280 -16.44 4.98 33.56
N ILE A 281 -17.37 4.11 33.15
CA ILE A 281 -17.95 4.11 31.81
C ILE A 281 -19.41 4.50 31.92
N SER A 282 -19.82 5.58 31.26
CA SER A 282 -21.21 6.05 31.23
C SER A 282 -21.56 6.64 29.87
N GLY A 283 -22.54 6.05 29.17
CA GLY A 283 -23.06 6.61 27.91
C GLY A 283 -22.05 6.69 26.76
N GLY A 284 -21.03 5.83 26.75
CA GLY A 284 -19.93 5.85 25.76
C GLY A 284 -18.73 6.72 26.19
N GLU A 285 -18.86 7.53 27.23
CA GLU A 285 -17.72 8.23 27.83
C GLU A 285 -16.98 7.33 28.82
N VAL A 286 -15.66 7.25 28.67
CA VAL A 286 -14.70 6.60 29.56
C VAL A 286 -14.00 7.70 30.37
N SER A 287 -14.30 7.80 31.66
CA SER A 287 -13.61 8.72 32.57
C SER A 287 -12.57 7.95 33.37
N VAL A 288 -11.31 8.40 33.32
CA VAL A 288 -10.20 7.83 34.10
C VAL A 288 -9.83 8.84 35.20
N ILE A 289 -9.91 8.45 36.46
CA ILE A 289 -9.63 9.32 37.62
C ILE A 289 -8.47 8.74 38.41
N TYR A 290 -7.37 9.48 38.52
CA TYR A 290 -6.19 9.07 39.28
C TYR A 290 -6.37 9.34 40.78
N THR A 291 -5.59 8.66 41.62
CA THR A 291 -5.63 8.79 43.09
C THR A 291 -5.31 10.20 43.60
N ASN A 292 -4.59 11.00 42.81
CA ASN A 292 -4.30 12.41 43.08
C ASN A 292 -5.49 13.36 42.80
N GLY A 293 -6.64 12.82 42.31
CA GLY A 293 -7.85 13.57 41.99
C GLY A 293 -7.88 14.16 40.58
N HIS A 294 -6.85 13.92 39.75
CA HIS A 294 -6.85 14.29 38.34
C HIS A 294 -7.84 13.39 37.58
N ALA A 295 -8.73 14.01 36.79
CA ALA A 295 -9.68 13.30 35.94
C ALA A 295 -9.36 13.54 34.47
N LEU A 296 -9.17 12.45 33.73
CA LEU A 296 -8.97 12.42 32.29
C LEU A 296 -10.27 12.01 31.60
N ALA A 297 -10.66 12.79 30.59
CA ALA A 297 -11.80 12.47 29.74
C ALA A 297 -11.35 11.70 28.49
N VAL A 298 -11.84 10.46 28.35
CA VAL A 298 -11.77 9.67 27.13
C VAL A 298 -13.20 9.53 26.59
N THR A 299 -13.48 10.06 25.40
CA THR A 299 -14.79 9.85 24.74
C THR A 299 -14.68 8.67 23.79
N ASN A 300 -15.43 7.59 24.01
CA ASN A 300 -15.40 6.42 23.14
C ASN A 300 -16.69 6.32 22.29
N ASN A 301 -16.56 6.67 21.02
CA ASN A 301 -17.55 6.48 19.96
C ASN A 301 -17.22 5.27 19.05
N GLY A 302 -16.09 4.61 19.28
CA GLY A 302 -15.56 3.50 18.47
C GLY A 302 -15.35 2.23 19.28
N TYR A 303 -14.25 1.52 19.03
CA TYR A 303 -13.87 0.31 19.76
C TYR A 303 -12.62 0.54 20.61
N ILE A 304 -12.68 0.10 21.87
CA ILE A 304 -11.53 0.01 22.76
C ILE A 304 -11.46 -1.44 23.26
N GLY A 305 -10.33 -2.10 22.99
CA GLY A 305 -10.10 -3.47 23.44
C GLY A 305 -9.84 -3.56 24.95
N ALA A 306 -10.04 -4.76 25.50
CA ALA A 306 -9.75 -5.01 26.91
C ALA A 306 -8.22 -5.03 27.13
N ALA A 307 -7.72 -4.03 27.84
CA ALA A 307 -6.35 -4.00 28.33
C ALA A 307 -6.37 -3.84 29.85
N TRP A 308 -6.68 -4.93 30.53
CA TRP A 308 -6.46 -5.00 31.97
C TRP A 308 -5.70 -6.30 32.23
N GLU A 309 -4.43 -6.23 32.63
CA GLU A 309 -3.83 -7.36 33.32
C GLU A 309 -4.58 -7.49 34.66
N THR A 310 -5.57 -8.38 34.71
CA THR A 310 -6.37 -8.64 35.91
C THR A 310 -5.56 -9.34 37.01
N SER A 311 -4.25 -9.56 36.82
CA SER A 311 -3.40 -10.30 37.76
C SER A 311 -3.08 -9.54 39.03
N ASP A 312 -3.19 -8.21 39.04
CA ASP A 312 -2.67 -7.37 40.14
C ASP A 312 -3.72 -6.40 40.73
N LEU A 313 -5.00 -6.54 40.36
CA LEU A 313 -6.08 -5.79 41.02
C LEU A 313 -6.36 -6.39 42.40
N GLU A 314 -5.86 -5.75 43.48
CA GLU A 314 -6.38 -6.00 44.84
C GLU A 314 -7.90 -5.75 44.85
N GLU A 315 -8.65 -6.53 45.63
CA GLU A 315 -10.14 -6.62 45.70
C GLU A 315 -10.92 -5.28 45.96
N THR A 316 -10.30 -4.10 45.87
CA THR A 316 -10.91 -2.81 46.22
C THR A 316 -11.11 -1.83 45.06
N THR A 317 -10.64 -2.10 43.84
CA THR A 317 -10.96 -1.29 42.65
C THR A 317 -12.31 -1.71 42.04
N SER A 318 -13.36 -0.95 42.35
CA SER A 318 -14.70 -1.16 41.81
C SER A 318 -14.82 -0.57 40.40
N ILE A 319 -14.61 -1.38 39.37
CA ILE A 319 -14.96 -1.04 37.98
C ILE A 319 -16.48 -1.13 37.86
N THR A 320 -17.16 -0.01 37.68
CA THR A 320 -18.61 0.00 37.40
C THR A 320 -18.82 0.08 35.89
N ILE A 321 -19.06 -1.08 35.26
CA ILE A 321 -19.50 -1.15 33.86
C ILE A 321 -21.02 -0.93 33.84
N VAL A 322 -21.50 0.16 33.24
CA VAL A 322 -22.94 0.40 33.03
C VAL A 322 -23.24 0.46 31.53
N ALA A 323 -24.30 -0.25 31.14
CA ALA A 323 -24.64 -0.72 29.80
C ALA A 323 -24.50 0.30 28.64
N GLY A 324 -23.92 -0.17 27.53
CA GLY A 324 -23.99 0.47 26.20
C GLY A 324 -22.80 0.22 25.26
N VAL A 325 -21.62 -0.07 25.80
CA VAL A 325 -20.39 -0.43 25.05
C VAL A 325 -19.63 -1.46 25.89
N ASP A 326 -19.62 -2.72 25.48
CA ASP A 326 -18.80 -3.73 26.17
C ASP A 326 -17.35 -3.62 25.69
N VAL A 327 -16.45 -3.30 26.62
CA VAL A 327 -15.00 -3.35 26.42
C VAL A 327 -14.58 -4.82 26.32
N GLY A 328 -13.91 -5.21 25.22
CA GLY A 328 -13.32 -6.54 25.08
C GLY A 328 -14.20 -7.65 24.47
N ASP A 329 -15.39 -7.34 23.97
CA ASP A 329 -16.14 -8.27 23.11
C ASP A 329 -15.82 -8.00 21.63
N ASP A 330 -14.94 -8.82 21.07
CA ASP A 330 -14.54 -8.76 19.66
C ASP A 330 -15.70 -8.94 18.68
N SER A 331 -16.82 -9.53 19.11
CA SER A 331 -18.02 -9.64 18.28
C SER A 331 -18.78 -8.32 18.09
N GLN A 332 -18.40 -7.27 18.83
CA GLN A 332 -18.92 -5.91 18.70
C GLN A 332 -18.00 -4.97 17.90
N LYS A 333 -16.97 -5.49 17.20
CA LYS A 333 -16.26 -4.74 16.15
C LYS A 333 -17.22 -4.44 14.99
N THR A 334 -18.12 -3.46 15.19
CA THR A 334 -19.12 -2.98 14.22
C THR A 334 -18.56 -1.89 13.31
N TYR A 335 -17.26 -1.65 13.41
CA TYR A 335 -16.53 -0.66 12.65
C TYR A 335 -16.54 -0.99 11.15
N THR A 336 -16.90 0.02 10.35
CA THR A 336 -16.88 -0.04 8.89
C THR A 336 -16.04 1.13 8.35
N LEU A 337 -14.94 0.81 7.67
CA LEU A 337 -14.13 1.79 6.95
C LEU A 337 -14.82 2.14 5.63
N LYS A 338 -15.14 3.42 5.41
CA LYS A 338 -15.71 3.89 4.14
C LYS A 338 -14.65 4.57 3.28
N ILE A 339 -14.59 4.17 2.02
CA ILE A 339 -13.63 4.70 1.04
C ILE A 339 -14.41 5.30 -0.12
N ALA A 340 -14.15 6.58 -0.42
CA ALA A 340 -14.75 7.34 -1.52
C ALA A 340 -13.69 7.87 -2.50
N THR A 341 -12.42 7.92 -2.10
CA THR A 341 -11.34 8.54 -2.90
C THR A 341 -10.12 7.65 -2.99
N ARG A 342 -9.26 7.91 -3.99
CA ARG A 342 -7.98 7.22 -4.16
C ARG A 342 -7.11 7.38 -2.91
N SER A 343 -6.97 8.60 -2.38
CA SER A 343 -6.14 8.87 -1.20
C SER A 343 -6.60 8.08 0.02
N GLN A 344 -7.91 7.87 0.19
CA GLN A 344 -8.46 7.00 1.24
C GLN A 344 -8.14 5.51 1.03
N LEU A 345 -8.18 5.02 -0.22
CA LEU A 345 -7.78 3.65 -0.56
C LEU A 345 -6.27 3.43 -0.36
N GLU A 346 -5.46 4.44 -0.66
CA GLU A 346 -4.02 4.43 -0.41
C GLU A 346 -3.71 4.45 1.09
N ASN A 347 -4.43 5.24 1.90
CA ASN A 347 -4.31 5.20 3.36
C ASN A 347 -4.63 3.79 3.90
N PHE A 348 -5.73 3.17 3.43
CA PHE A 348 -6.07 1.79 3.78
C PHE A 348 -4.94 0.80 3.41
N ARG A 349 -4.40 0.91 2.19
CA ARG A 349 -3.26 0.12 1.75
C ARG A 349 -2.06 0.28 2.67
N ASP A 350 -1.72 1.51 3.01
CA ASP A 350 -0.52 1.82 3.80
C ASP A 350 -0.67 1.31 5.24
N MET A 351 -1.87 1.35 5.82
CA MET A 351 -2.15 0.71 7.11
C MET A 351 -1.92 -0.81 7.07
N VAL A 352 -2.43 -1.50 6.04
CA VAL A 352 -2.21 -2.96 5.88
C VAL A 352 -0.73 -3.28 5.65
N ASN A 353 -0.05 -2.46 4.85
CA ASN A 353 1.38 -2.58 4.60
C ASN A 353 2.24 -2.20 5.81
N GLY A 354 1.68 -1.47 6.79
CA GLY A 354 2.24 -1.26 8.12
C GLY A 354 2.06 -2.47 9.06
N GLY A 355 1.13 -3.37 8.76
CA GLY A 355 0.87 -4.60 9.55
C GLY A 355 -0.52 -4.67 10.18
N GLN A 356 -1.38 -3.67 9.96
CA GLN A 356 -2.78 -3.75 10.40
C GLN A 356 -3.55 -4.77 9.54
N THR A 357 -4.17 -5.77 10.16
CA THR A 357 -4.80 -6.87 9.40
C THR A 357 -6.24 -6.61 9.01
N PHE A 358 -6.93 -5.71 9.73
CA PHE A 358 -8.37 -5.49 9.61
C PHE A 358 -9.23 -6.74 9.91
N ASP A 359 -8.73 -7.64 10.74
CA ASP A 359 -9.47 -8.85 11.13
C ASP A 359 -10.82 -8.51 11.77
N GLY A 360 -11.90 -9.11 11.24
CA GLY A 360 -13.28 -8.83 11.66
C GLY A 360 -13.87 -7.49 11.20
N ILE A 361 -13.14 -6.69 10.41
CA ILE A 361 -13.57 -5.35 9.99
C ILE A 361 -14.09 -5.37 8.54
N THR A 362 -15.13 -4.58 8.27
CA THR A 362 -15.61 -4.33 6.90
C THR A 362 -15.03 -3.04 6.34
N VAL A 363 -14.54 -3.09 5.11
CA VAL A 363 -14.10 -1.96 4.29
C VAL A 363 -15.08 -1.85 3.13
N GLU A 364 -15.77 -0.72 3.01
CA GLU A 364 -16.81 -0.48 2.00
C GLU A 364 -16.40 0.65 1.07
N LEU A 365 -16.54 0.43 -0.23
CA LEU A 365 -16.51 1.53 -1.20
C LEU A 365 -17.84 2.30 -1.13
N THR A 366 -17.76 3.61 -1.30
CA THR A 366 -18.91 4.54 -1.35
C THR A 366 -18.92 5.40 -2.61
N ALA A 367 -17.89 5.26 -3.44
CA ALA A 367 -17.77 5.84 -4.75
C ALA A 367 -16.85 4.96 -5.62
N ASP A 368 -16.87 5.19 -6.93
CA ASP A 368 -15.91 4.58 -7.85
C ASP A 368 -14.53 5.20 -7.65
N ILE A 369 -13.47 4.38 -7.75
CA ILE A 369 -12.08 4.80 -7.55
C ILE A 369 -11.29 4.62 -8.85
N ASP A 370 -10.51 5.64 -9.23
CA ASP A 370 -9.60 5.60 -10.36
C ASP A 370 -8.14 5.47 -9.88
N LEU A 371 -7.49 4.38 -10.31
CA LEU A 371 -6.08 4.07 -10.04
C LEU A 371 -5.16 4.32 -11.24
N SER A 372 -5.69 4.83 -12.36
CA SER A 372 -4.88 5.11 -13.55
C SER A 372 -3.76 6.11 -13.26
N GLY A 373 -2.78 6.22 -14.17
CA GLY A 373 -1.72 7.22 -14.15
C GLY A 373 -0.48 6.92 -13.30
N GLU A 374 -0.56 6.09 -12.26
CA GLU A 374 0.58 5.67 -11.44
C GLU A 374 0.50 4.17 -11.11
N PRO A 375 1.63 3.48 -10.89
CA PRO A 375 1.63 2.08 -10.49
C PRO A 375 0.91 1.87 -9.16
N TRP A 376 0.07 0.85 -9.10
CA TRP A 376 -0.55 0.43 -7.85
C TRP A 376 0.42 -0.44 -7.03
N ILE A 377 0.57 -0.08 -5.76
CA ILE A 377 1.22 -0.91 -4.75
C ILE A 377 0.17 -1.83 -4.13
N PRO A 378 0.32 -3.16 -4.16
CA PRO A 378 -0.67 -4.07 -3.58
C PRO A 378 -0.91 -3.85 -2.08
N ILE A 379 -2.15 -4.10 -1.65
CA ILE A 379 -2.54 -4.11 -0.23
C ILE A 379 -2.10 -5.44 0.38
N GLY A 380 -1.21 -5.41 1.37
CA GLY A 380 -0.57 -6.60 1.93
C GLY A 380 0.58 -7.06 1.05
N LEU A 381 1.79 -6.63 1.40
CA LEU A 381 3.02 -6.89 0.64
C LEU A 381 3.93 -7.95 1.25
N ASP A 382 3.45 -8.70 2.24
CA ASP A 382 4.40 -9.54 2.97
C ASP A 382 5.06 -10.60 2.08
N SER A 383 6.35 -10.76 2.30
CA SER A 383 7.18 -11.73 1.62
C SER A 383 6.98 -13.11 2.24
N ARG A 384 6.31 -14.01 1.53
CA ARG A 384 6.38 -15.43 1.89
C ARG A 384 7.55 -16.08 1.22
N ASP A 385 8.50 -16.56 2.02
CA ASP A 385 9.20 -17.76 1.61
C ASP A 385 8.23 -18.95 1.69
N LEU A 386 7.59 -19.29 0.56
CA LEU A 386 6.73 -20.47 0.45
C LEU A 386 7.50 -21.78 0.72
N LYS A 387 8.85 -21.76 0.77
CA LYS A 387 9.67 -22.91 1.22
C LYS A 387 9.62 -23.11 2.73
N THR A 388 9.66 -22.03 3.53
CA THR A 388 9.67 -22.11 5.00
C THR A 388 8.28 -22.02 5.60
N ARG A 389 7.28 -21.55 4.83
CA ARG A 389 5.88 -21.38 5.27
C ARG A 389 5.75 -20.55 6.57
N THR A 390 6.68 -19.63 6.81
CA THR A 390 6.71 -18.79 8.02
C THR A 390 5.59 -17.76 8.02
N LYS A 391 5.18 -17.37 9.24
CA LYS A 391 4.04 -16.50 9.54
C LYS A 391 4.12 -15.17 8.78
N VAL A 392 3.06 -14.89 8.04
CA VAL A 392 2.83 -13.62 7.35
C VAL A 392 2.49 -12.55 8.41
N THR A 393 2.95 -11.31 8.25
CA THR A 393 2.76 -10.17 9.14
C THR A 393 2.03 -9.00 8.47
N LYS A 394 2.05 -8.90 7.12
CA LYS A 394 1.36 -7.84 6.35
C LYS A 394 0.36 -8.44 5.36
N TYR A 395 -0.87 -8.62 5.80
CA TYR A 395 -1.95 -9.22 5.03
C TYR A 395 -3.30 -8.61 5.42
N PHE A 396 -4.26 -8.66 4.52
CA PHE A 396 -5.65 -8.29 4.82
C PHE A 396 -6.46 -9.52 5.27
N SER A 397 -7.22 -9.37 6.36
CA SER A 397 -8.06 -10.40 7.00
C SER A 397 -9.50 -9.94 7.28
N GLY A 398 -9.93 -8.86 6.62
CA GLY A 398 -11.27 -8.32 6.77
C GLY A 398 -12.24 -8.71 5.65
N ILE A 399 -13.30 -7.91 5.53
CA ILE A 399 -14.28 -7.96 4.45
C ILE A 399 -14.08 -6.72 3.58
N PHE A 400 -13.78 -6.90 2.29
CA PHE A 400 -13.75 -5.82 1.31
C PHE A 400 -15.04 -5.88 0.46
N ASP A 401 -15.99 -4.98 0.73
CA ASP A 401 -17.27 -4.89 0.03
C ASP A 401 -17.25 -3.70 -0.92
N GLY A 402 -17.17 -3.96 -2.22
CA GLY A 402 -17.19 -2.93 -3.25
C GLY A 402 -18.53 -2.21 -3.35
N LYS A 403 -19.62 -2.72 -2.73
CA LYS A 403 -20.97 -2.12 -2.81
C LYS A 403 -21.41 -1.79 -4.25
N GLU A 404 -21.00 -2.61 -5.21
CA GLU A 404 -21.20 -2.44 -6.66
C GLU A 404 -20.39 -1.31 -7.31
N HIS A 405 -19.57 -0.58 -6.55
CA HIS A 405 -18.65 0.42 -7.08
C HIS A 405 -17.49 -0.21 -7.86
N SER A 406 -16.92 0.61 -8.74
CA SER A 406 -15.82 0.21 -9.60
C SER A 406 -14.47 0.70 -9.09
N ILE A 407 -13.44 -0.14 -9.21
CA ILE A 407 -12.04 0.28 -9.19
C ILE A 407 -11.52 0.14 -10.62
N ARG A 408 -10.99 1.23 -11.20
CA ARG A 408 -10.50 1.25 -12.58
C ARG A 408 -9.02 1.52 -12.68
N GLY A 409 -8.38 1.03 -13.74
CA GLY A 409 -7.01 1.40 -14.09
C GLY A 409 -5.92 0.72 -13.27
N LEU A 410 -6.23 -0.39 -12.58
CA LEU A 410 -5.23 -1.17 -11.84
C LEU A 410 -4.08 -1.59 -12.77
N THR A 411 -2.86 -1.13 -12.48
CA THR A 411 -1.65 -1.48 -13.23
C THR A 411 -0.41 -1.55 -12.36
N ASN A 412 0.52 -2.44 -12.73
CA ASN A 412 1.86 -2.51 -12.16
C ASN A 412 2.92 -1.84 -13.04
N GLU A 413 2.54 -1.13 -14.10
CA GLU A 413 3.50 -0.43 -14.96
C GLU A 413 4.19 0.69 -14.17
N GLY A 414 5.53 0.58 -14.01
CA GLY A 414 6.31 1.48 -13.16
C GLY A 414 6.47 1.00 -11.71
N TYR A 415 5.78 -0.06 -11.30
CA TYR A 415 5.92 -0.61 -9.95
C TYR A 415 7.30 -1.26 -9.77
N ILE A 416 8.01 -0.88 -8.72
CA ILE A 416 9.28 -1.51 -8.33
C ILE A 416 9.04 -2.27 -7.02
N PRO A 417 8.94 -3.60 -7.04
CA PRO A 417 8.75 -4.37 -5.81
C PRO A 417 9.98 -4.22 -4.90
N ALA A 418 9.75 -4.07 -3.58
CA ALA A 418 10.80 -3.87 -2.56
C ALA A 418 11.75 -5.07 -2.35
N GLY A 419 11.83 -6.00 -3.30
CA GLY A 419 12.61 -7.25 -3.24
C GLY A 419 11.79 -8.46 -3.69
N SER A 420 12.46 -9.47 -4.24
CA SER A 420 11.81 -10.72 -4.69
C SER A 420 11.38 -11.56 -3.48
N SER A 421 10.08 -11.76 -3.31
CA SER A 421 9.44 -12.07 -2.03
C SER A 421 8.69 -13.40 -1.98
N PHE A 422 8.67 -14.18 -3.07
CA PHE A 422 7.94 -15.44 -3.21
C PHE A 422 8.75 -16.50 -3.97
N THR A 423 8.93 -17.69 -3.37
CA THR A 423 9.56 -18.84 -4.02
C THR A 423 8.59 -20.01 -4.16
N THR A 424 7.90 -20.18 -5.30
CA THR A 424 6.83 -21.19 -5.42
C THR A 424 7.32 -22.65 -5.61
N ASN A 425 8.62 -22.90 -5.83
CA ASN A 425 9.11 -24.24 -6.21
C ASN A 425 10.58 -24.52 -5.84
N SER A 426 11.00 -25.79 -6.01
CA SER A 426 12.36 -26.30 -5.74
C SER A 426 13.45 -25.66 -6.62
N GLU A 427 13.07 -25.08 -7.78
CA GLU A 427 13.97 -24.42 -8.73
C GLU A 427 14.48 -23.05 -8.21
N GLY A 428 13.97 -22.58 -7.07
CA GLY A 428 14.48 -21.37 -6.41
C GLY A 428 14.15 -20.07 -7.15
N ILE A 429 13.11 -20.08 -7.99
CA ILE A 429 12.68 -18.88 -8.72
C ILE A 429 11.97 -17.93 -7.74
N THR A 430 12.44 -16.69 -7.66
CA THR A 430 11.90 -15.67 -6.76
C THR A 430 11.12 -14.60 -7.52
N GLY A 431 10.07 -14.07 -6.92
CA GLY A 431 9.41 -12.84 -7.39
C GLY A 431 8.27 -12.38 -6.50
N TYR A 432 7.27 -11.63 -6.98
CA TYR A 432 6.33 -10.91 -6.10
C TYR A 432 4.85 -11.22 -6.39
N CYS A 433 4.01 -11.18 -5.37
CA CYS A 433 2.55 -11.26 -5.49
C CYS A 433 1.93 -9.93 -5.91
N TYR A 434 0.91 -10.02 -6.77
CA TYR A 434 0.28 -8.82 -7.30
C TYR A 434 -1.23 -8.98 -7.50
N GLY A 435 -1.93 -7.89 -7.19
CA GLY A 435 -3.36 -7.65 -7.35
C GLY A 435 -3.72 -6.37 -6.61
N LEU A 436 -5.01 -6.00 -6.59
CA LEU A 436 -5.49 -4.95 -5.68
C LEU A 436 -5.05 -5.27 -4.24
N LEU A 437 -5.35 -6.50 -3.80
CA LEU A 437 -4.86 -7.13 -2.59
C LEU A 437 -3.70 -8.05 -2.96
N GLY A 438 -2.49 -7.77 -2.46
CA GLY A 438 -1.31 -8.61 -2.67
C GLY A 438 -1.44 -9.93 -1.90
N CYS A 439 -1.66 -9.85 -0.59
CA CYS A 439 -1.77 -11.00 0.30
C CYS A 439 -3.00 -10.91 1.22
N THR A 440 -3.75 -12.01 1.29
CA THR A 440 -4.93 -12.15 2.17
C THR A 440 -4.85 -13.39 3.05
N TYR A 441 -5.49 -13.33 4.22
CA TYR A 441 -5.67 -14.45 5.15
C TYR A 441 -7.10 -14.40 5.69
N ASN A 442 -7.89 -15.47 5.60
CA ASN A 442 -9.27 -15.49 6.11
C ASN A 442 -10.17 -14.32 5.62
N ALA A 443 -9.99 -13.88 4.37
CA ALA A 443 -10.64 -12.67 3.85
C ALA A 443 -11.89 -12.93 3.01
N ILE A 444 -12.77 -11.93 2.98
CA ILE A 444 -13.94 -11.88 2.09
C ILE A 444 -13.80 -10.69 1.15
N VAL A 445 -14.01 -10.89 -0.15
CA VAL A 445 -14.15 -9.80 -1.14
C VAL A 445 -15.47 -9.97 -1.85
N LYS A 446 -16.28 -8.90 -1.96
CA LYS A 446 -17.58 -8.99 -2.64
C LYS A 446 -18.03 -7.72 -3.33
N ASN A 447 -18.95 -7.85 -4.29
CA ASN A 447 -19.64 -6.75 -4.97
C ASN A 447 -18.68 -5.71 -5.59
N LEU A 448 -17.60 -6.17 -6.24
CA LEU A 448 -16.53 -5.31 -6.74
C LEU A 448 -16.39 -5.40 -8.26
N ASN A 449 -16.37 -4.25 -8.92
CA ASN A 449 -16.19 -4.14 -10.36
C ASN A 449 -14.78 -3.62 -10.71
N MET A 450 -13.89 -4.50 -11.16
CA MET A 450 -12.57 -4.16 -11.67
C MET A 450 -12.65 -3.87 -13.18
N THR A 451 -12.31 -2.65 -13.59
CA THR A 451 -12.35 -2.23 -15.01
C THR A 451 -11.00 -1.69 -15.48
N ASN A 452 -10.71 -1.85 -16.78
CA ASN A 452 -9.44 -1.42 -17.36
C ASN A 452 -8.21 -1.95 -16.59
N VAL A 453 -8.24 -3.22 -16.17
CA VAL A 453 -7.10 -3.87 -15.53
C VAL A 453 -6.00 -4.07 -16.56
N ASN A 454 -4.78 -3.63 -16.26
CA ASN A 454 -3.61 -3.84 -17.09
C ASN A 454 -2.42 -4.27 -16.24
N ILE A 455 -2.34 -5.57 -15.97
CA ILE A 455 -1.19 -6.15 -15.26
C ILE A 455 -0.24 -6.73 -16.30
N ILE A 456 0.99 -6.23 -16.32
CA ILE A 456 2.05 -6.66 -17.24
C ILE A 456 3.10 -7.49 -16.50
N GLU A 457 3.86 -8.28 -17.26
CA GLU A 457 5.06 -8.91 -16.70
C GLU A 457 6.20 -7.88 -16.66
N LEU A 458 6.74 -7.59 -15.48
CA LEU A 458 7.84 -6.64 -15.33
C LEU A 458 9.19 -7.28 -15.65
N TYR A 459 10.02 -6.56 -16.40
CA TYR A 459 11.36 -7.01 -16.76
C TYR A 459 12.23 -7.14 -15.50
N ASN A 460 13.01 -8.24 -15.39
CA ASN A 460 13.87 -8.59 -14.25
C ASN A 460 13.19 -8.90 -12.91
N ASN A 461 11.85 -8.83 -12.81
CA ASN A 461 11.09 -9.22 -11.62
C ASN A 461 9.91 -10.09 -12.07
N SER A 462 10.10 -11.42 -12.09
CA SER A 462 9.01 -12.34 -12.42
C SER A 462 7.85 -12.16 -11.44
N SER A 463 6.65 -11.84 -11.92
CA SER A 463 5.47 -11.71 -11.06
C SER A 463 4.87 -13.10 -10.78
N PHE A 464 4.74 -13.47 -9.51
CA PHE A 464 4.25 -14.77 -9.07
C PHE A 464 2.97 -14.62 -8.27
N CYS A 465 1.98 -15.49 -8.48
CA CYS A 465 0.67 -15.37 -7.85
C CYS A 465 0.06 -14.00 -8.19
N VAL A 466 -0.39 -13.89 -9.43
CA VAL A 466 -0.97 -12.66 -9.98
C VAL A 466 -2.46 -12.86 -10.15
N GLY A 467 -3.26 -12.04 -9.49
CA GLY A 467 -4.70 -11.93 -9.72
C GLY A 467 -5.09 -10.47 -9.83
N SER A 468 -6.22 -10.15 -10.48
CA SER A 468 -6.67 -8.75 -10.49
C SER A 468 -7.13 -8.27 -9.11
N ILE A 469 -7.79 -9.14 -8.34
CA ILE A 469 -8.28 -8.81 -7.00
C ILE A 469 -7.28 -9.28 -5.95
N ILE A 470 -6.89 -10.56 -5.99
CA ILE A 470 -6.01 -11.17 -4.97
C ILE A 470 -4.76 -11.77 -5.62
N GLY A 471 -3.56 -11.38 -5.20
CA GLY A 471 -2.33 -12.05 -5.59
C GLY A 471 -2.24 -13.45 -4.98
N ALA A 472 -2.07 -13.52 -3.66
CA ALA A 472 -2.03 -14.74 -2.87
C ALA A 472 -3.04 -14.72 -1.72
N ALA A 473 -3.70 -15.86 -1.50
CA ALA A 473 -4.72 -16.02 -0.47
C ALA A 473 -4.43 -17.24 0.42
N VAL A 474 -4.76 -17.13 1.70
CA VAL A 474 -4.63 -18.22 2.67
C VAL A 474 -5.86 -18.39 3.53
N GLY A 475 -6.22 -19.64 3.78
CA GLY A 475 -7.26 -20.01 4.73
C GLY A 475 -8.67 -19.82 4.18
N ASN A 476 -9.56 -19.23 4.98
CA ASN A 476 -10.97 -19.06 4.61
C ASN A 476 -11.14 -17.92 3.61
N ILE A 477 -11.35 -18.24 2.34
CA ILE A 477 -11.41 -17.22 1.29
C ILE A 477 -12.79 -17.23 0.64
N THR A 478 -13.46 -16.08 0.65
CA THR A 478 -14.70 -15.89 -0.12
C THR A 478 -14.51 -14.75 -1.12
N VAL A 479 -14.76 -15.02 -2.40
CA VAL A 479 -14.91 -13.98 -3.42
C VAL A 479 -16.26 -14.13 -4.08
N ASP A 480 -17.13 -13.12 -3.96
CA ASP A 480 -18.50 -13.20 -4.44
C ASP A 480 -18.92 -11.97 -5.25
N ASN A 481 -19.63 -12.17 -6.37
CA ASN A 481 -20.21 -11.08 -7.15
C ASN A 481 -19.16 -10.03 -7.57
N CYS A 482 -18.08 -10.48 -8.22
CA CYS A 482 -17.01 -9.61 -8.70
C CYS A 482 -16.86 -9.69 -10.21
N THR A 483 -16.73 -8.54 -10.87
CA THR A 483 -16.52 -8.45 -12.33
C THR A 483 -15.12 -7.93 -12.64
N ILE A 484 -14.42 -8.57 -13.58
CA ILE A 484 -13.05 -8.23 -13.98
C ILE A 484 -13.01 -8.02 -15.48
N ASN A 485 -12.49 -6.87 -15.94
CA ASN A 485 -12.27 -6.57 -17.35
C ASN A 485 -10.84 -6.06 -17.59
N GLY A 486 -10.08 -6.70 -18.46
CA GLY A 486 -8.73 -6.23 -18.79
C GLY A 486 -7.74 -7.30 -19.29
N SER A 487 -6.46 -7.06 -19.04
CA SER A 487 -5.35 -7.98 -19.34
C SER A 487 -4.55 -8.27 -18.07
N ILE A 488 -4.23 -9.54 -17.83
CA ILE A 488 -3.58 -10.02 -16.61
C ILE A 488 -2.41 -10.93 -16.99
N ASN A 489 -1.20 -10.41 -16.90
CA ASN A 489 0.00 -11.12 -17.29
C ASN A 489 0.94 -11.30 -16.09
N GLY A 490 1.51 -12.50 -15.98
CA GLY A 490 2.56 -12.77 -15.01
C GLY A 490 3.35 -14.02 -15.33
N THR A 491 4.21 -14.44 -14.41
CA THR A 491 5.10 -15.57 -14.60
C THR A 491 4.45 -16.90 -14.17
N ASP A 492 3.84 -16.98 -13.00
CA ASP A 492 3.21 -18.23 -12.52
C ASP A 492 2.04 -17.93 -11.60
N SER A 493 1.09 -18.86 -11.55
CA SER A 493 -0.16 -18.77 -10.80
C SER A 493 -0.89 -17.47 -11.16
N VAL A 494 -1.19 -17.31 -12.45
CA VAL A 494 -1.86 -16.12 -12.99
C VAL A 494 -3.36 -16.41 -13.14
N GLY A 495 -4.20 -15.69 -12.41
CA GLY A 495 -5.65 -15.89 -12.40
C GLY A 495 -6.44 -14.62 -12.67
N GLY A 496 -7.68 -14.78 -13.15
CA GLY A 496 -8.59 -13.64 -13.33
C GLY A 496 -8.93 -12.95 -12.02
N VAL A 497 -9.35 -13.72 -11.02
CA VAL A 497 -9.73 -13.23 -9.68
C VAL A 497 -8.54 -13.31 -8.72
N ALA A 498 -7.98 -14.51 -8.56
CA ALA A 498 -6.93 -14.78 -7.60
C ALA A 498 -5.74 -15.48 -8.27
N GLY A 499 -4.52 -15.08 -7.94
CA GLY A 499 -3.32 -15.75 -8.46
C GLY A 499 -3.12 -17.12 -7.84
N TYR A 500 -2.95 -17.17 -6.51
CA TYR A 500 -2.71 -18.40 -5.78
C TYR A 500 -3.59 -18.50 -4.52
N ILE A 501 -4.24 -19.64 -4.31
CA ILE A 501 -4.99 -19.91 -3.08
C ILE A 501 -4.36 -21.10 -2.37
N TRP A 502 -4.09 -20.96 -1.07
CA TRP A 502 -3.51 -22.00 -0.24
C TRP A 502 -4.33 -22.28 1.02
N VAL A 503 -4.56 -23.55 1.30
CA VAL A 503 -5.18 -24.09 2.51
C VAL A 503 -4.18 -25.06 3.16
N ASP A 504 -3.80 -24.84 4.44
CA ASP A 504 -2.86 -25.70 5.19
C ASP A 504 -3.51 -26.35 6.39
N GLU A 505 -3.78 -27.66 6.31
CA GLU A 505 -4.45 -28.39 7.39
C GLU A 505 -3.51 -28.76 8.56
N LYS A 506 -2.18 -28.61 8.43
CA LYS A 506 -1.22 -29.12 9.43
C LYS A 506 -1.26 -28.41 10.79
N ASN A 507 -1.96 -27.28 10.93
CA ASN A 507 -1.98 -26.45 12.15
C ASN A 507 -3.37 -25.88 12.50
N LEU A 508 -4.47 -26.48 12.04
CA LEU A 508 -5.81 -25.87 12.18
C LEU A 508 -6.78 -26.72 12.97
N GLU A 509 -7.37 -26.12 14.00
CA GLU A 509 -8.41 -26.72 14.85
C GLU A 509 -9.81 -26.73 14.18
N LYS A 510 -9.98 -26.19 12.96
CA LYS A 510 -11.28 -25.94 12.29
C LYS A 510 -11.23 -26.13 10.78
N ALA A 511 -12.38 -26.53 10.21
CA ALA A 511 -12.59 -26.68 8.77
C ALA A 511 -12.37 -25.37 8.02
N GLN A 512 -11.72 -25.43 6.85
CA GLN A 512 -11.50 -24.28 5.99
C GLN A 512 -12.47 -24.25 4.80
N VAL A 513 -12.86 -23.05 4.39
CA VAL A 513 -13.81 -22.81 3.30
C VAL A 513 -13.20 -21.88 2.27
N VAL A 514 -13.12 -22.33 1.03
CA VAL A 514 -12.83 -21.50 -0.13
C VAL A 514 -14.08 -21.47 -1.02
N SER A 515 -14.62 -20.27 -1.26
CA SER A 515 -15.81 -20.06 -2.09
C SER A 515 -15.58 -18.93 -3.08
N LEU A 516 -15.62 -19.24 -4.37
CA LEU A 516 -15.63 -18.25 -5.45
C LEU A 516 -16.97 -18.36 -6.19
N SER A 517 -17.81 -17.35 -6.07
CA SER A 517 -19.16 -17.37 -6.62
C SER A 517 -19.50 -16.12 -7.41
N ASN A 518 -20.35 -16.28 -8.43
CA ASN A 518 -20.90 -15.16 -9.19
C ASN A 518 -19.82 -14.22 -9.79
N CYS A 519 -18.62 -14.74 -10.06
CA CYS A 519 -17.51 -13.95 -10.59
C CYS A 519 -17.52 -13.94 -12.12
N ILE A 520 -17.37 -12.79 -12.74
CA ILE A 520 -17.31 -12.63 -14.20
C ILE A 520 -15.92 -12.12 -14.58
N VAL A 521 -15.18 -12.90 -15.35
CA VAL A 521 -13.85 -12.54 -15.86
C VAL A 521 -13.92 -12.38 -17.37
N ASN A 522 -13.73 -11.16 -17.86
CA ASN A 522 -13.61 -10.82 -19.27
C ASN A 522 -12.19 -10.30 -19.52
N ALA A 523 -11.23 -11.22 -19.58
CA ALA A 523 -9.82 -10.85 -19.61
C ALA A 523 -8.95 -11.78 -20.45
N ASP A 524 -7.86 -11.22 -20.97
CA ASP A 524 -6.75 -11.99 -21.49
C ASP A 524 -5.78 -12.30 -20.35
N ILE A 525 -5.57 -13.59 -20.07
CA ILE A 525 -4.78 -14.10 -18.95
C ILE A 525 -3.57 -14.83 -19.51
N THR A 526 -2.37 -14.37 -19.15
CA THR A 526 -1.12 -14.96 -19.64
C THR A 526 -0.17 -15.32 -18.51
N ALA A 527 0.27 -16.58 -18.47
CA ALA A 527 1.43 -17.02 -17.69
C ALA A 527 2.62 -17.32 -18.60
N SER A 528 3.72 -16.59 -18.45
CA SER A 528 4.97 -16.87 -19.19
C SER A 528 5.70 -18.11 -18.67
N GLY A 529 5.53 -18.43 -17.39
CA GLY A 529 6.33 -19.39 -16.64
C GLY A 529 5.66 -20.75 -16.41
N LYS A 530 4.62 -20.85 -15.56
CA LYS A 530 4.05 -22.17 -15.14
C LYS A 530 2.53 -22.29 -15.23
N ARG A 531 1.75 -21.65 -14.37
CA ARG A 531 0.29 -21.93 -14.27
C ARG A 531 -0.56 -20.71 -14.54
N CYS A 532 -1.66 -20.88 -15.26
CA CYS A 532 -2.71 -19.87 -15.37
C CYS A 532 -4.12 -20.47 -15.35
N GLY A 533 -5.07 -19.73 -14.79
CA GLY A 533 -6.46 -20.16 -14.68
C GLY A 533 -7.45 -19.03 -14.89
N GLY A 534 -8.63 -19.33 -15.45
CA GLY A 534 -9.64 -18.30 -15.72
C GLY A 534 -10.12 -17.52 -14.49
N ILE A 535 -10.33 -18.22 -13.36
CA ILE A 535 -10.72 -17.63 -12.07
C ILE A 535 -9.51 -17.62 -11.11
N VAL A 536 -8.91 -18.79 -10.87
CA VAL A 536 -7.77 -18.94 -9.93
C VAL A 536 -6.55 -19.44 -10.68
N GLY A 537 -5.41 -18.75 -10.58
CA GLY A 537 -4.20 -19.12 -11.29
C GLY A 537 -3.68 -20.50 -10.89
N ALA A 538 -3.50 -20.73 -9.59
CA ALA A 538 -3.28 -22.05 -9.04
C ALA A 538 -3.85 -22.20 -7.62
N THR A 539 -4.20 -23.43 -7.23
CA THR A 539 -4.65 -23.73 -5.88
C THR A 539 -3.86 -24.89 -5.27
N MET A 540 -3.55 -24.78 -3.98
CA MET A 540 -3.01 -25.87 -3.17
C MET A 540 -3.91 -26.12 -1.97
N ILE A 541 -4.53 -27.29 -1.94
CA ILE A 541 -5.32 -27.77 -0.81
C ILE A 541 -4.51 -28.92 -0.23
N ASN A 542 -3.80 -28.66 0.87
CA ASN A 542 -2.86 -29.61 1.46
C ASN A 542 -3.58 -30.52 2.46
N TYR A 543 -3.57 -31.83 2.20
CA TYR A 543 -4.09 -32.87 3.09
C TYR A 543 -2.99 -33.34 4.05
N GLY A 544 -3.25 -33.32 5.37
CA GLY A 544 -2.40 -33.99 6.35
C GLY A 544 -2.84 -35.44 6.57
N PRO A 545 -1.96 -36.45 6.56
CA PRO A 545 -2.31 -37.81 6.96
C PRO A 545 -2.41 -37.89 8.48
N ASN A 546 -3.46 -37.34 9.08
CA ASN A 546 -3.72 -37.57 10.50
C ASN A 546 -4.75 -38.69 10.63
N GLU A 547 -4.24 -39.92 10.66
CA GLU A 547 -5.05 -41.15 10.83
C GLU A 547 -5.66 -41.28 12.25
N GLU A 548 -5.36 -40.37 13.19
CA GLU A 548 -5.75 -40.50 14.60
C GLU A 548 -6.77 -39.47 15.12
N GLU A 549 -7.09 -38.40 14.39
CA GLU A 549 -8.10 -37.41 14.78
C GLU A 549 -9.05 -37.18 13.61
N GLY A 550 -10.36 -37.37 13.83
CA GLY A 550 -11.39 -37.35 12.80
C GLY A 550 -11.22 -36.22 11.77
N ILE A 551 -11.34 -36.58 10.50
CA ILE A 551 -11.04 -35.71 9.35
C ILE A 551 -11.95 -34.47 9.40
N ILE A 552 -11.33 -33.29 9.53
CA ILE A 552 -12.02 -32.00 9.50
C ILE A 552 -12.08 -31.54 8.04
N GLY A 553 -13.27 -31.57 7.43
CA GLY A 553 -13.43 -31.38 5.98
C GLY A 553 -13.18 -29.96 5.48
N THR A 554 -12.23 -29.78 4.56
CA THR A 554 -12.07 -28.55 3.77
C THR A 554 -13.12 -28.49 2.65
N SER A 555 -13.66 -27.30 2.33
CA SER A 555 -14.53 -27.12 1.16
C SER A 555 -13.94 -26.16 0.14
N PHE A 556 -14.03 -26.50 -1.14
CA PHE A 556 -13.63 -25.65 -2.26
C PHE A 556 -14.77 -25.56 -3.27
N THR A 557 -15.25 -24.34 -3.50
CA THR A 557 -16.44 -24.08 -4.30
C THR A 557 -16.14 -23.05 -5.39
N ILE A 558 -16.45 -23.37 -6.65
CA ILE A 558 -16.52 -22.41 -7.75
C ILE A 558 -17.88 -22.53 -8.42
N THR A 559 -18.74 -21.50 -8.28
CA THR A 559 -20.12 -21.59 -8.76
C THR A 559 -20.62 -20.32 -9.43
N ASN A 560 -21.45 -20.48 -10.46
CA ASN A 560 -22.05 -19.37 -11.20
C ASN A 560 -21.01 -18.37 -11.77
N CYS A 561 -19.77 -18.82 -12.03
CA CYS A 561 -18.73 -17.96 -12.56
C CYS A 561 -18.70 -18.01 -14.10
N SER A 562 -18.35 -16.90 -14.73
CA SER A 562 -18.18 -16.80 -16.18
C SER A 562 -16.77 -16.35 -16.53
N VAL A 563 -16.17 -16.97 -17.55
CA VAL A 563 -14.84 -16.59 -18.08
C VAL A 563 -14.91 -16.42 -19.59
N SER A 564 -14.43 -15.28 -20.09
CA SER A 564 -14.29 -14.97 -21.52
C SER A 564 -12.93 -14.30 -21.79
N GLY A 565 -12.50 -14.27 -23.06
CA GLY A 565 -11.17 -13.80 -23.47
C GLY A 565 -10.23 -14.95 -23.82
N SER A 566 -8.99 -14.88 -23.36
CA SER A 566 -7.97 -15.92 -23.59
C SER A 566 -7.24 -16.31 -22.32
N ILE A 567 -6.82 -17.57 -22.23
CA ILE A 567 -6.03 -18.14 -21.13
C ILE A 567 -4.84 -18.85 -21.77
N THR A 568 -3.65 -18.28 -21.64
CA THR A 568 -2.45 -18.74 -22.33
C THR A 568 -1.31 -18.99 -21.35
N CYS A 569 -0.78 -20.22 -21.36
CA CYS A 569 0.44 -20.58 -20.65
C CYS A 569 1.59 -20.88 -21.63
N TYR A 570 2.79 -20.35 -21.37
CA TYR A 570 4.00 -20.62 -22.15
C TYR A 570 4.96 -21.63 -21.48
N SER A 571 4.52 -22.31 -20.43
CA SER A 571 5.34 -23.29 -19.72
C SER A 571 5.58 -24.58 -20.51
N THR A 572 6.74 -25.20 -20.30
CA THR A 572 6.98 -26.62 -20.64
C THR A 572 6.52 -27.57 -19.53
N THR A 573 6.44 -27.10 -18.28
CA THR A 573 6.18 -27.92 -17.09
C THR A 573 4.83 -27.65 -16.42
N GLY A 574 4.24 -26.46 -16.60
CA GLY A 574 2.89 -26.13 -16.15
C GLY A 574 1.87 -26.07 -17.29
N GLY A 575 0.71 -25.44 -17.05
CA GLY A 575 -0.39 -25.43 -17.99
C GLY A 575 -1.47 -24.36 -17.75
N ALA A 576 -2.59 -24.53 -18.45
CA ALA A 576 -3.68 -23.57 -18.56
C ALA A 576 -5.04 -24.23 -18.26
N GLY A 577 -5.75 -23.71 -17.26
CA GLY A 577 -7.07 -24.17 -16.83
C GLY A 577 -8.19 -23.17 -17.13
N GLY A 578 -9.31 -23.63 -17.68
CA GLY A 578 -10.47 -22.79 -17.96
C GLY A 578 -11.04 -22.07 -16.72
N LEU A 579 -11.03 -22.73 -15.55
CA LEU A 579 -11.34 -22.08 -14.26
C LEU A 579 -10.12 -21.97 -13.35
N PHE A 580 -9.32 -23.04 -13.20
CA PHE A 580 -8.13 -23.02 -12.36
C PHE A 580 -7.10 -24.09 -12.75
N CYS A 581 -5.87 -23.94 -12.28
CA CYS A 581 -4.85 -24.99 -12.27
C CYS A 581 -4.58 -25.53 -10.85
N ALA A 582 -4.22 -26.80 -10.72
CA ALA A 582 -3.71 -27.37 -9.48
C ALA A 582 -2.23 -27.03 -9.28
N SER A 583 -1.78 -26.89 -8.03
CA SER A 583 -0.36 -26.83 -7.72
C SER A 583 0.27 -28.22 -7.81
N SER A 584 0.99 -28.51 -8.90
CA SER A 584 1.77 -29.74 -9.04
C SER A 584 2.90 -29.79 -8.01
N ASN A 585 3.01 -30.88 -7.24
CA ASN A 585 4.25 -31.28 -6.59
C ASN A 585 4.85 -32.47 -7.34
N ASP A 586 5.60 -32.20 -8.42
CA ASP A 586 6.53 -33.19 -8.96
C ASP A 586 7.77 -33.37 -8.02
N ASP A 587 7.91 -32.56 -6.97
CA ASP A 587 9.16 -32.49 -6.16
C ASP A 587 9.14 -33.18 -4.80
N TYR A 588 7.98 -33.53 -4.23
CA TYR A 588 7.91 -34.05 -2.85
C TYR A 588 7.40 -35.48 -2.71
N GLY A 589 6.96 -36.14 -3.79
CA GLY A 589 6.53 -37.55 -3.74
C GLY A 589 5.19 -37.81 -3.04
N TRP A 590 4.40 -36.76 -2.77
CA TRP A 590 3.03 -36.88 -2.27
C TRP A 590 2.06 -36.62 -3.43
N PRO A 591 1.07 -37.49 -3.67
CA PRO A 591 0.07 -37.25 -4.70
C PRO A 591 -0.89 -36.14 -4.23
N ASN A 592 -0.50 -34.88 -4.37
CA ASN A 592 -1.44 -33.76 -4.26
C ASN A 592 -2.15 -33.60 -5.60
N ALA A 593 -2.93 -34.62 -5.92
CA ALA A 593 -4.02 -34.47 -6.83
C ALA A 593 -5.25 -34.18 -5.98
N LEU A 594 -6.24 -33.52 -6.58
CA LEU A 594 -7.58 -33.32 -6.04
C LEU A 594 -8.32 -34.69 -5.88
N THR A 595 -7.59 -35.80 -5.70
CA THR A 595 -7.96 -37.20 -5.95
C THR A 595 -8.03 -38.06 -4.68
N ALA A 596 -7.88 -37.47 -3.50
CA ALA A 596 -8.27 -38.13 -2.26
C ALA A 596 -9.23 -37.18 -1.55
N ILE A 597 -10.53 -37.33 -1.83
CA ILE A 597 -11.58 -36.76 -0.99
C ILE A 597 -11.79 -37.79 0.13
N PRO A 598 -11.21 -37.63 1.33
CA PRO A 598 -11.70 -38.35 2.49
C PRO A 598 -13.12 -37.92 2.84
N ASP A 599 -13.84 -38.75 3.59
CA ASP A 599 -15.16 -38.41 4.14
C ASP A 599 -15.08 -37.04 4.86
N GLY A 600 -15.80 -36.04 4.35
CA GLY A 600 -15.89 -34.69 4.92
C GLY A 600 -15.45 -33.54 4.02
N THR A 601 -14.53 -33.75 3.07
CA THR A 601 -14.08 -32.70 2.13
C THR A 601 -15.08 -32.57 0.97
N SER A 602 -15.44 -31.34 0.58
CA SER A 602 -16.38 -31.11 -0.54
C SER A 602 -15.77 -30.23 -1.63
N LEU A 603 -15.77 -30.73 -2.87
CA LEU A 603 -15.44 -29.96 -4.06
C LEU A 603 -16.73 -29.71 -4.87
N THR A 604 -17.15 -28.46 -4.94
CA THR A 604 -18.37 -28.06 -5.65
C THR A 604 -18.01 -27.17 -6.83
N ILE A 605 -18.23 -27.65 -8.05
CA ILE A 605 -18.04 -26.87 -9.28
C ILE A 605 -19.30 -26.98 -10.12
N SER A 606 -20.14 -25.94 -10.14
CA SER A 606 -21.44 -25.99 -10.81
C SER A 606 -21.83 -24.66 -11.44
N ASN A 607 -22.66 -24.73 -12.48
CA ASN A 607 -23.22 -23.56 -13.18
C ASN A 607 -22.18 -22.56 -13.72
N ASN A 608 -20.95 -22.99 -14.02
CA ASN A 608 -19.93 -22.10 -14.58
C ASN A 608 -19.98 -22.08 -16.11
N ASN A 609 -19.61 -20.95 -16.72
CA ASN A 609 -19.53 -20.79 -18.17
C ASN A 609 -18.13 -20.32 -18.59
N VAL A 610 -17.44 -21.08 -19.42
CA VAL A 610 -16.13 -20.69 -19.98
C VAL A 610 -16.24 -20.60 -21.50
N SER A 611 -16.20 -19.37 -22.00
CA SER A 611 -16.21 -19.01 -23.42
C SER A 611 -14.89 -18.32 -23.79
N ALA A 612 -13.77 -18.96 -23.47
CA ALA A 612 -12.42 -18.43 -23.67
C ALA A 612 -11.57 -19.38 -24.52
N THR A 613 -10.53 -18.85 -25.18
CA THR A 613 -9.50 -19.67 -25.82
C THR A 613 -8.51 -20.14 -24.76
N ILE A 614 -8.35 -21.45 -24.59
CA ILE A 614 -7.43 -22.03 -23.59
C ILE A 614 -6.26 -22.69 -24.32
N LYS A 615 -5.04 -22.28 -23.99
CA LYS A 615 -3.82 -22.71 -24.69
C LYS A 615 -2.65 -22.91 -23.73
N SER A 616 -2.04 -24.09 -23.78
CA SER A 616 -0.68 -24.31 -23.29
C SER A 616 0.25 -24.43 -24.49
N VAL A 617 1.14 -23.44 -24.68
CA VAL A 617 1.90 -23.26 -25.92
C VAL A 617 3.02 -24.29 -26.04
N ASN A 618 3.82 -24.44 -24.99
CA ASN A 618 4.99 -25.31 -25.00
C ASN A 618 4.71 -26.71 -24.42
N ASN A 619 3.50 -26.94 -23.89
CA ASN A 619 3.02 -28.27 -23.50
C ASN A 619 1.49 -28.41 -23.72
N PRO A 620 1.03 -28.59 -24.97
CA PRO A 620 -0.41 -28.59 -25.30
C PRO A 620 -1.25 -29.62 -24.54
N ALA A 621 -0.66 -30.71 -24.03
CA ALA A 621 -1.34 -31.70 -23.20
C ALA A 621 -1.80 -31.15 -21.82
N LYS A 622 -1.29 -29.98 -21.44
CA LYS A 622 -1.56 -29.27 -20.19
C LYS A 622 -2.53 -28.10 -20.37
N ALA A 623 -3.41 -28.17 -21.38
CA ALA A 623 -4.55 -27.26 -21.51
C ALA A 623 -5.83 -28.01 -21.15
N GLY A 624 -6.65 -27.47 -20.25
CA GLY A 624 -7.85 -28.17 -19.78
C GLY A 624 -8.97 -27.26 -19.26
N LYS A 625 -10.14 -27.87 -18.99
CA LYS A 625 -11.30 -27.18 -18.39
C LYS A 625 -11.03 -26.75 -16.95
N TYR A 626 -10.42 -27.64 -16.20
CA TYR A 626 -9.90 -27.49 -14.83
C TYR A 626 -8.57 -28.26 -14.88
N GLU A 627 -7.41 -27.63 -14.75
CA GLU A 627 -6.16 -28.37 -15.06
C GLU A 627 -5.43 -28.83 -13.80
N GLY A 628 -5.55 -30.13 -13.50
CA GLY A 628 -4.70 -30.90 -12.59
C GLY A 628 -4.26 -32.22 -13.26
N TYR A 629 -3.03 -32.66 -13.02
CA TYR A 629 -2.35 -33.80 -13.69
C TYR A 629 -3.24 -35.06 -13.86
N SER A 630 -3.36 -35.54 -15.10
CA SER A 630 -3.59 -36.91 -15.62
C SER A 630 -4.52 -37.93 -14.93
N TYR A 631 -5.22 -37.63 -13.84
CA TYR A 631 -6.20 -38.55 -13.23
C TYR A 631 -7.49 -37.81 -12.93
N ASN A 632 -8.46 -37.94 -13.84
CA ASN A 632 -9.86 -37.56 -13.64
C ASN A 632 -10.54 -38.49 -12.61
N ALA A 633 -10.04 -38.55 -11.37
CA ALA A 633 -10.63 -39.32 -10.28
C ALA A 633 -11.27 -38.42 -9.23
N VAL A 634 -11.93 -37.34 -9.67
CA VAL A 634 -12.81 -36.55 -8.81
C VAL A 634 -14.23 -36.72 -9.28
N SER A 635 -15.08 -37.29 -8.44
CA SER A 635 -16.53 -37.18 -8.60
C SER A 635 -16.92 -35.72 -8.33
N PHE A 636 -16.81 -34.86 -9.34
CA PHE A 636 -17.35 -33.50 -9.28
C PHE A 636 -18.85 -33.60 -9.00
N VAL A 637 -19.32 -33.00 -7.91
CA VAL A 637 -20.76 -32.77 -7.70
C VAL A 637 -21.12 -31.51 -8.51
N GLY A 638 -21.04 -31.63 -9.84
CA GLY A 638 -21.18 -30.51 -10.76
C GLY A 638 -22.28 -30.74 -11.76
N THR A 639 -23.42 -30.07 -11.59
CA THR A 639 -24.45 -29.93 -12.63
C THR A 639 -24.18 -28.65 -13.43
N ASN A 640 -24.41 -28.69 -14.75
CA ASN A 640 -24.54 -27.52 -15.63
C ASN A 640 -23.31 -26.61 -15.87
N ASN A 641 -22.09 -27.14 -15.97
CA ASN A 641 -20.94 -26.33 -16.46
C ASN A 641 -20.85 -26.34 -18.00
N THR A 642 -20.66 -25.17 -18.62
CA THR A 642 -20.60 -24.99 -20.08
C THR A 642 -19.20 -24.51 -20.50
N PHE A 643 -18.63 -25.14 -21.53
CA PHE A 643 -17.34 -24.76 -22.12
C PHE A 643 -17.52 -24.64 -23.64
N THR A 644 -17.44 -23.42 -24.18
CA THR A 644 -17.80 -23.11 -25.58
C THR A 644 -16.69 -22.43 -26.40
N GLY A 645 -15.48 -22.29 -25.83
CA GLY A 645 -14.29 -21.77 -26.52
C GLY A 645 -13.39 -22.83 -27.16
N THR A 646 -12.26 -22.39 -27.71
CA THR A 646 -11.27 -23.27 -28.34
C THR A 646 -10.28 -23.80 -27.32
N LEU A 647 -10.19 -25.12 -27.20
CA LEU A 647 -9.13 -25.80 -26.44
C LEU A 647 -8.04 -26.25 -27.43
N ASN A 648 -6.83 -25.68 -27.29
CA ASN A 648 -5.69 -26.08 -28.10
C ASN A 648 -4.79 -27.04 -27.31
N GLY A 649 -5.22 -28.30 -27.23
CA GLY A 649 -4.54 -29.45 -26.63
C GLY A 649 -5.03 -30.74 -27.28
N ASN A 650 -4.26 -31.83 -27.18
CA ASN A 650 -4.62 -33.13 -27.79
C ASN A 650 -5.89 -33.74 -27.20
#